data_AF-G3N5B3-F1
#
_entry.id   AF-G3N5B3-F1
#
_cell.length_a   1.000
_cell.length_b   1.000
_cell.length_c   1.000
_cell.angle_alpha   90.00
_cell.angle_beta   90.00
_cell.angle_gamma   90.00
#
_symmetry.space_group_name_H-M   'P 1'
#
loop_
_entity.id
_entity.type
_entity.pdbx_description
1 polymer ?
#
loop_
_entity_poly.entity_id
_entity_poly.type
_entity_poly.pdbx_seq_one_letter_code
_entity_poly.pdbx_strand_id
1 'polypeptide(L)'
;MWNGILVSSLPPHFISAYDIGLFTFFFLRENAVEHDCGRTVYSRVARVCKNDMGGRFLLEDTWTTFMKARLNCSRSGEIPFYYNELQSTFYLPEQDLLYGIFTTNVNSIAASAVCAFNLSAITQAFNGPFRSQENPRSTWLPTPNPIHNFQCGTIEDKGPNEGLTERSLQDAQRLYLMNDVVQPESTDPLVMQDDVRFSSLVVDIVQGMDTLYHVMYISTEYGTILKALATPNKNLQGCYLEEMEVLPAGAREPILSLQILHSDRSLFVGLNDRVLKIPLERGPPTGRRREPCLEARDPYCGWDSRQRRCTTLEESTDMSQWKQNISVCPLRNQTIDGGFGPWAPWQPCNNDDGADGVSACLCRSRSCDSPASRCGGRNCEGPAIEVSNCSRNGCWTPWSSWGQCSTTCGTGFELRQRSCSNPAPRHGGRVCVGPSRDERFCNEGTSCPQPVFWSPWGSWTKCSTECGGGVHSRVRTCENGNSCPGCALDYKACHLEACPEVKRSTPWTPWMPVNVTHGGARQEQRVRYLCRAHLPDPHELQIGRRKVETRFCPNDGTAACETDVLVEELLKTPLVRGGAGWSSWETWSSCSQSCSKGYRTRRRSCSGPEGKSPPVACRGSPVEYQDCNVQACPGENGVQSGFSL
;
A
#
# COMPACT_ATOMS: atom_id res chain seq x y z
N MET A 1 -5.83 -7.88 19.32
CA MET A 1 -7.09 -8.40 18.79
C MET A 1 -7.00 -9.79 18.13
N TRP A 2 -5.82 -10.35 17.78
CA TRP A 2 -5.73 -11.66 17.09
C TRP A 2 -5.16 -12.82 17.92
N ASN A 3 -4.71 -12.57 19.16
CA ASN A 3 -3.97 -13.58 19.95
C ASN A 3 -4.82 -14.74 20.51
N GLY A 4 -6.16 -14.68 20.39
CA GLY A 4 -7.06 -15.70 20.95
C GLY A 4 -7.58 -16.76 19.95
N ILE A 5 -7.40 -16.55 18.64
CA ILE A 5 -8.04 -17.37 17.57
C ILE A 5 -6.99 -18.24 16.82
N LEU A 6 -5.71 -18.03 17.10
CA LEU A 6 -4.60 -18.69 16.42
C LEU A 6 -4.19 -19.99 17.14
N VAL A 7 -4.86 -21.09 16.79
CA VAL A 7 -4.48 -22.44 17.26
C VAL A 7 -3.27 -22.98 16.49
N SER A 8 -2.86 -22.35 15.38
CA SER A 8 -1.68 -22.75 14.60
C SER A 8 -0.40 -22.03 15.05
N SER A 9 0.69 -22.79 15.16
CA SER A 9 2.05 -22.30 15.50
C SER A 9 2.69 -21.35 14.48
N LEU A 10 1.98 -21.00 13.41
CA LEU A 10 2.34 -20.00 12.41
C LEU A 10 1.12 -19.08 12.16
N PRO A 11 1.34 -17.75 12.03
CA PRO A 11 0.26 -16.80 11.80
C PRO A 11 -0.35 -16.96 10.39
N PRO A 12 -1.67 -16.75 10.22
CA PRO A 12 -2.32 -16.75 8.92
C PRO A 12 -1.78 -15.60 8.06
N HIS A 13 -1.77 -15.82 6.76
CA HIS A 13 -1.48 -14.78 5.78
C HIS A 13 -2.81 -14.22 5.27
N PHE A 14 -3.08 -12.96 5.57
CA PHE A 14 -4.27 -12.25 5.09
C PHE A 14 -4.04 -11.75 3.65
N ILE A 15 -5.06 -11.89 2.80
CA ILE A 15 -5.03 -11.46 1.39
C ILE A 15 -5.88 -10.20 1.21
N SER A 16 -7.14 -10.25 1.64
CA SER A 16 -8.08 -9.14 1.43
C SER A 16 -9.28 -9.21 2.40
N ALA A 17 -10.03 -8.13 2.47
CA ALA A 17 -11.28 -8.05 3.21
C ALA A 17 -12.33 -7.26 2.42
N TYR A 18 -13.60 -7.67 2.51
CA TYR A 18 -14.72 -7.00 1.87
C TYR A 18 -15.91 -6.87 2.83
N ASP A 19 -16.53 -5.70 2.80
CA ASP A 19 -17.74 -5.42 3.55
C ASP A 19 -18.97 -5.70 2.69
N ILE A 20 -19.69 -6.79 2.98
CA ILE A 20 -20.82 -7.26 2.17
C ILE A 20 -22.04 -7.50 3.07
N GLY A 21 -23.09 -6.70 2.86
CA GLY A 21 -24.29 -6.74 3.70
C GLY A 21 -23.97 -6.50 5.18
N LEU A 22 -24.42 -7.40 6.04
CA LEU A 22 -24.22 -7.35 7.50
C LEU A 22 -22.88 -7.93 7.98
N PHE A 23 -22.08 -8.48 7.07
CA PHE A 23 -20.85 -9.18 7.40
C PHE A 23 -19.63 -8.47 6.82
N THR A 24 -18.49 -8.65 7.48
CA THR A 24 -17.16 -8.42 6.90
C THR A 24 -16.53 -9.77 6.61
N PHE A 25 -16.16 -9.99 5.34
CA PHE A 25 -15.51 -11.22 4.89
C PHE A 25 -14.01 -11.01 4.82
N PHE A 26 -13.23 -11.96 5.35
CA PHE A 26 -11.78 -11.99 5.29
C PHE A 26 -11.30 -13.17 4.46
N PHE A 27 -10.40 -12.91 3.52
CA PHE A 27 -9.76 -13.93 2.70
C PHE A 27 -8.33 -14.12 3.18
N LEU A 28 -7.99 -15.36 3.52
CA LEU A 28 -6.70 -15.69 4.12
C LEU A 28 -6.26 -17.10 3.73
N ARG A 29 -4.99 -17.40 3.95
CA ARG A 29 -4.44 -18.75 3.90
C ARG A 29 -3.74 -19.08 5.22
N GLU A 30 -3.90 -20.32 5.66
CA GLU A 30 -3.39 -20.80 6.94
C GLU A 30 -2.99 -22.27 6.84
N ASN A 31 -2.24 -22.76 7.82
CA ASN A 31 -1.99 -24.20 7.94
C ASN A 31 -3.28 -24.92 8.32
N ALA A 32 -3.63 -25.95 7.55
CA ALA A 32 -4.81 -26.77 7.78
C ALA A 32 -4.63 -27.62 9.04
N VAL A 33 -5.50 -27.40 10.02
CA VAL A 33 -5.57 -28.18 11.26
C VAL A 33 -6.35 -29.48 11.08
N GLU A 34 -7.18 -29.55 10.03
CA GLU A 34 -8.03 -30.67 9.69
C GLU A 34 -7.36 -31.75 8.83
N HIS A 35 -6.06 -31.60 8.56
CA HIS A 35 -5.31 -32.54 7.73
C HIS A 35 -4.42 -33.42 8.61
N ASP A 36 -4.71 -34.73 8.61
CA ASP A 36 -4.11 -35.67 9.55
C ASP A 36 -2.61 -35.95 9.28
N CYS A 37 -2.11 -35.66 8.07
CA CYS A 37 -0.75 -35.99 7.64
C CYS A 37 -0.02 -34.80 7.00
N GLY A 38 0.97 -34.24 7.69
CA GLY A 38 1.87 -33.22 7.16
C GLY A 38 1.38 -31.77 7.31
N ARG A 39 2.21 -30.81 6.90
CA ARG A 39 1.87 -29.39 6.91
C ARG A 39 1.30 -29.01 5.54
N THR A 40 -0.01 -28.87 5.43
CA THR A 40 -0.69 -28.36 4.24
C THR A 40 -1.26 -26.99 4.51
N VAL A 41 -1.16 -26.08 3.54
CA VAL A 41 -1.78 -24.75 3.60
C VAL A 41 -3.14 -24.85 2.93
N TYR A 42 -4.18 -24.28 3.52
CA TYR A 42 -5.48 -24.10 2.87
C TYR A 42 -5.88 -22.64 2.83
N SER A 43 -6.59 -22.30 1.75
CA SER A 43 -7.24 -21.01 1.57
C SER A 43 -8.62 -21.01 2.19
N ARG A 44 -8.96 -19.88 2.83
CA ARG A 44 -10.16 -19.70 3.64
C ARG A 44 -10.86 -18.40 3.27
N VAL A 45 -12.17 -18.46 3.40
CA VAL A 45 -13.01 -17.29 3.62
C VAL A 45 -13.50 -17.34 5.06
N ALA A 46 -13.37 -16.25 5.79
CA ALA A 46 -13.92 -16.06 7.12
C ALA A 46 -14.95 -14.94 7.10
N ARG A 47 -15.91 -14.96 8.02
CA ARG A 47 -16.87 -13.86 8.20
C ARG A 47 -17.02 -13.50 9.67
N VAL A 48 -17.32 -12.23 9.91
CA VAL A 48 -17.74 -11.68 11.21
C VAL A 48 -18.94 -10.76 11.01
N CYS A 49 -19.80 -10.64 12.03
CA CYS A 49 -20.87 -9.67 12.04
C CYS A 49 -20.34 -8.26 12.29
N LYS A 50 -20.82 -7.27 11.54
CA LYS A 50 -20.42 -5.86 11.73
C LYS A 50 -20.85 -5.28 13.07
N ASN A 51 -21.89 -5.83 13.68
CA ASN A 51 -22.42 -5.44 14.99
C ASN A 51 -21.97 -6.36 16.13
N ASP A 52 -20.91 -7.15 15.94
CA ASP A 52 -20.34 -7.98 17.01
C ASP A 52 -19.72 -7.08 18.08
N MET A 53 -20.24 -7.18 19.31
CA MET A 53 -19.79 -6.38 20.47
C MET A 53 -18.83 -7.15 21.38
N GLY A 54 -18.49 -8.39 21.02
CA GLY A 54 -17.71 -9.29 21.86
C GLY A 54 -18.52 -9.96 22.97
N GLY A 55 -17.90 -10.90 23.68
CA GLY A 55 -18.53 -11.64 24.75
C GLY A 55 -18.48 -10.92 26.11
N ARG A 56 -19.34 -11.31 27.05
CA ARG A 56 -19.47 -10.65 28.38
C ARG A 56 -18.57 -11.26 29.47
N PHE A 57 -18.40 -12.59 29.47
CA PHE A 57 -17.65 -13.33 30.50
C PHE A 57 -16.58 -14.23 29.89
N LEU A 58 -16.94 -14.91 28.80
CA LEU A 58 -16.04 -15.58 27.86
C LEU A 58 -15.96 -14.71 26.61
N LEU A 59 -14.80 -14.69 25.95
CA LEU A 59 -14.58 -13.91 24.73
C LEU A 59 -14.72 -12.38 24.88
N GLU A 60 -14.42 -11.82 26.07
CA GLU A 60 -14.34 -10.37 26.29
C GLU A 60 -13.29 -9.75 25.34
N ASP A 61 -13.66 -8.68 24.63
CA ASP A 61 -12.86 -8.03 23.56
C ASP A 61 -12.45 -8.96 22.39
N THR A 62 -13.19 -10.05 22.15
CA THR A 62 -12.94 -10.96 21.01
C THR A 62 -14.22 -11.29 20.24
N TRP A 63 -14.09 -11.65 18.96
CA TRP A 63 -15.21 -11.96 18.08
C TRP A 63 -16.05 -13.14 18.58
N THR A 64 -17.36 -12.95 18.65
CA THR A 64 -18.33 -14.02 19.00
C THR A 64 -18.96 -14.65 17.76
N THR A 65 -18.84 -13.99 16.60
CA THR A 65 -19.45 -14.40 15.33
C THR A 65 -18.45 -14.87 14.27
N PHE A 66 -17.18 -15.05 14.66
CA PHE A 66 -16.12 -15.47 13.74
C PHE A 66 -16.28 -16.93 13.32
N MET A 67 -16.31 -17.14 12.00
CA MET A 67 -16.33 -18.47 11.40
C MET A 67 -15.60 -18.46 10.06
N LYS A 68 -15.02 -19.61 9.68
CA LYS A 68 -14.23 -19.77 8.45
C LYS A 68 -14.56 -21.06 7.71
N ALA A 69 -14.56 -21.00 6.38
CA ALA A 69 -14.78 -22.14 5.48
C ALA A 69 -13.61 -22.27 4.49
N ARG A 70 -13.34 -23.50 4.03
CA ARG A 70 -12.33 -23.76 2.99
C ARG A 70 -12.84 -23.29 1.63
N LEU A 71 -11.97 -22.67 0.84
CA LEU A 71 -12.21 -22.40 -0.58
C LEU A 71 -11.63 -23.54 -1.42
N ASN A 72 -12.43 -24.09 -2.34
CA ASN A 72 -11.96 -25.09 -3.30
C ASN A 72 -11.58 -24.44 -4.63
N CYS A 73 -10.36 -24.67 -5.10
CA CYS A 73 -9.98 -24.40 -6.48
C CYS A 73 -9.15 -25.58 -6.96
N SER A 74 -9.74 -26.40 -7.83
CA SER A 74 -9.15 -27.66 -8.27
C SER A 74 -9.40 -27.91 -9.75
N ARG A 75 -8.45 -28.57 -10.41
CA ARG A 75 -8.61 -29.11 -11.76
C ARG A 75 -9.13 -30.55 -11.67
N SER A 76 -10.15 -30.86 -12.45
CA SER A 76 -10.75 -32.18 -12.57
C SER A 76 -9.76 -33.19 -13.16
N GLY A 77 -9.84 -34.44 -12.71
CA GLY A 77 -9.01 -35.56 -13.15
C GLY A 77 -9.33 -36.81 -12.34
N GLU A 78 -8.71 -37.95 -12.66
CA GLU A 78 -8.86 -39.19 -11.86
C GLU A 78 -8.51 -38.95 -10.39
N ILE A 79 -7.47 -38.13 -10.17
CA ILE A 79 -7.14 -37.54 -8.88
C ILE A 79 -7.18 -36.02 -9.07
N PRO A 80 -8.10 -35.30 -8.41
CA PRO A 80 -8.20 -33.85 -8.53
C PRO A 80 -6.90 -33.15 -8.10
N PHE A 81 -6.46 -32.17 -8.88
CA PHE A 81 -5.29 -31.36 -8.58
C PHE A 81 -5.70 -30.03 -7.93
N TYR A 82 -5.22 -29.75 -6.72
CA TYR A 82 -5.67 -28.60 -5.92
C TYR A 82 -4.66 -27.44 -5.93
N TYR A 83 -5.18 -26.23 -6.14
CA TYR A 83 -4.46 -24.97 -5.95
C TYR A 83 -4.84 -24.40 -4.59
N ASN A 84 -3.99 -24.63 -3.60
CA ASN A 84 -4.37 -24.40 -2.20
C ASN A 84 -3.99 -23.02 -1.66
N GLU A 85 -3.10 -22.26 -2.32
CA GLU A 85 -2.58 -20.99 -1.80
C GLU A 85 -3.17 -19.79 -2.53
N LEU A 86 -4.11 -19.09 -1.88
CA LEU A 86 -4.72 -17.86 -2.37
C LEU A 86 -3.69 -16.72 -2.38
N GLN A 87 -3.60 -16.00 -3.49
CA GLN A 87 -2.69 -14.86 -3.66
C GLN A 87 -3.43 -13.51 -3.69
N SER A 88 -4.55 -13.44 -4.40
CA SER A 88 -5.34 -12.23 -4.57
C SER A 88 -6.80 -12.58 -4.78
N THR A 89 -7.71 -11.68 -4.42
CA THR A 89 -9.13 -11.78 -4.76
C THR A 89 -9.66 -10.48 -5.32
N PHE A 90 -10.76 -10.56 -6.05
CA PHE A 90 -11.47 -9.41 -6.60
C PHE A 90 -12.98 -9.66 -6.48
N TYR A 91 -13.69 -8.78 -5.77
CA TYR A 91 -15.15 -8.85 -5.61
C TYR A 91 -15.84 -7.98 -6.66
N LEU A 92 -16.78 -8.57 -7.39
CA LEU A 92 -17.61 -7.90 -8.40
C LEU A 92 -19.05 -7.79 -7.85
N PRO A 93 -19.44 -6.63 -7.30
CA PRO A 93 -20.72 -6.47 -6.61
C PRO A 93 -21.93 -6.57 -7.54
N GLU A 94 -21.79 -6.24 -8.83
CA GLU A 94 -22.88 -6.26 -9.80
C GLU A 94 -23.44 -7.68 -10.05
N GLN A 95 -22.65 -8.73 -9.76
CA GLN A 95 -23.03 -10.12 -9.98
C GLN A 95 -22.88 -11.01 -8.75
N ASP A 96 -22.55 -10.44 -7.58
CA ASP A 96 -22.25 -11.20 -6.35
C ASP A 96 -21.20 -12.32 -6.57
N LEU A 97 -20.21 -12.03 -7.41
CA LEU A 97 -19.13 -12.96 -7.76
C LEU A 97 -17.81 -12.50 -7.17
N LEU A 98 -17.08 -13.45 -6.60
CA LEU A 98 -15.74 -13.25 -6.09
C LEU A 98 -14.75 -14.09 -6.88
N TYR A 99 -13.78 -13.43 -7.51
CA TYR A 99 -12.68 -14.09 -8.18
C TYR A 99 -11.49 -14.25 -7.23
N GLY A 100 -10.78 -15.36 -7.33
CA GLY A 100 -9.57 -15.63 -6.55
C GLY A 100 -8.47 -16.26 -7.40
N ILE A 101 -7.24 -15.77 -7.24
CA ILE A 101 -6.02 -16.40 -7.76
C ILE A 101 -5.53 -17.39 -6.71
N PHE A 102 -5.30 -18.63 -7.14
CA PHE A 102 -4.71 -19.69 -6.32
C PHE A 102 -3.45 -20.22 -6.99
N THR A 103 -2.45 -20.56 -6.18
CA THR A 103 -1.22 -21.19 -6.65
C THR A 103 -0.98 -22.51 -5.92
N THR A 104 -0.09 -23.31 -6.49
CA THR A 104 0.55 -24.43 -5.79
C THR A 104 1.53 -23.93 -4.73
N ASN A 105 1.92 -24.83 -3.83
CA ASN A 105 2.91 -24.55 -2.80
C ASN A 105 4.24 -24.07 -3.40
N VAL A 106 4.93 -23.17 -2.69
CA VAL A 106 6.26 -22.66 -3.07
C VAL A 106 7.30 -23.76 -3.32
N ASN A 107 7.21 -24.89 -2.62
CA ASN A 107 8.12 -26.04 -2.75
C ASN A 107 7.68 -27.05 -3.82
N SER A 108 6.57 -26.79 -4.50
CA SER A 108 6.05 -27.64 -5.60
C SER A 108 6.27 -26.96 -6.95
N ILE A 109 5.99 -27.69 -8.03
CA ILE A 109 5.97 -27.14 -9.39
C ILE A 109 5.04 -25.92 -9.40
N ALA A 110 5.54 -24.79 -9.91
CA ALA A 110 4.78 -23.56 -9.97
C ALA A 110 3.57 -23.77 -10.90
N ALA A 111 2.37 -23.55 -10.40
CA ALA A 111 1.17 -23.51 -11.21
C ALA A 111 0.15 -22.57 -10.55
N SER A 112 -0.63 -21.91 -11.39
CA SER A 112 -1.63 -20.93 -10.97
C SER A 112 -2.98 -21.19 -11.62
N ALA A 113 -4.04 -20.83 -10.92
CA ALA A 113 -5.41 -20.95 -11.38
C ALA A 113 -6.25 -19.76 -10.90
N VAL A 114 -7.27 -19.41 -11.67
CA VAL A 114 -8.29 -18.43 -11.28
C VAL A 114 -9.63 -19.12 -11.16
N CYS A 115 -10.24 -19.06 -9.98
CA CYS A 115 -11.57 -19.59 -9.70
C CYS A 115 -12.52 -18.44 -9.32
N ALA A 116 -13.80 -18.59 -9.69
CA ALA A 116 -14.87 -17.67 -9.27
C ALA A 116 -15.81 -18.37 -8.29
N PHE A 117 -16.28 -17.63 -7.29
CA PHE A 117 -17.17 -18.11 -6.24
C PHE A 117 -18.37 -17.18 -6.14
N ASN A 118 -19.57 -17.75 -6.20
CA ASN A 118 -20.78 -17.01 -5.96
C ASN A 118 -20.97 -16.78 -4.45
N LEU A 119 -21.39 -15.57 -4.06
CA LEU A 119 -21.66 -15.23 -2.67
C LEU A 119 -22.72 -16.16 -2.04
N SER A 120 -23.66 -16.68 -2.84
CA SER A 120 -24.63 -17.69 -2.40
C SER A 120 -23.96 -19.00 -1.97
N ALA A 121 -22.94 -19.48 -2.69
CA ALA A 121 -22.18 -20.68 -2.33
C ALA A 121 -21.38 -20.48 -1.04
N ILE A 122 -20.80 -19.29 -0.85
CA ILE A 122 -20.14 -18.90 0.41
C ILE A 122 -21.15 -18.95 1.57
N THR A 123 -22.33 -18.35 1.37
CA THR A 123 -23.40 -18.29 2.37
C THR A 123 -23.92 -19.69 2.72
N GLN A 124 -24.08 -20.56 1.73
CA GLN A 124 -24.49 -21.96 1.93
C GLN A 124 -23.48 -22.71 2.81
N ALA A 125 -22.18 -22.58 2.55
CA ALA A 125 -21.15 -23.23 3.36
C ALA A 125 -21.19 -22.77 4.83
N PHE A 126 -21.47 -21.49 5.08
CA PHE A 126 -21.60 -20.96 6.44
C PHE A 126 -22.92 -21.31 7.14
N ASN A 127 -23.93 -21.73 6.40
CA ASN A 127 -25.18 -22.25 6.95
C ASN A 127 -25.13 -23.77 7.19
N GLY A 128 -24.10 -24.45 6.65
CA GLY A 128 -23.84 -25.87 6.83
C GLY A 128 -23.34 -26.27 8.22
N PRO A 129 -23.01 -27.56 8.43
CA PRO A 129 -22.47 -28.05 9.69
C PRO A 129 -21.05 -27.53 9.95
N PHE A 130 -20.70 -27.42 11.23
CA PHE A 130 -19.34 -27.15 11.67
C PHE A 130 -18.50 -28.42 11.62
N ARG A 131 -17.18 -28.25 11.59
CA ARG A 131 -16.21 -29.32 11.76
C ARG A 131 -15.57 -29.16 13.13
N SER A 132 -15.75 -30.15 14.00
CA SER A 132 -15.20 -30.11 15.36
C SER A 132 -14.48 -31.41 15.72
N GLN A 133 -13.54 -31.29 16.65
CA GLN A 133 -12.78 -32.39 17.21
C GLN A 133 -13.17 -32.47 18.70
N GLU A 134 -13.46 -33.66 19.22
CA GLU A 134 -13.74 -33.81 20.66
C GLU A 134 -12.45 -33.75 21.48
N ASN A 135 -11.38 -34.36 20.98
CA ASN A 135 -10.06 -34.38 21.60
C ASN A 135 -8.99 -34.10 20.54
N PRO A 136 -7.81 -33.52 20.88
CA PRO A 136 -6.73 -33.24 19.92
C PRO A 136 -6.21 -34.43 19.12
N ARG A 137 -6.56 -35.66 19.52
CA ARG A 137 -6.18 -36.93 18.87
C ARG A 137 -7.35 -37.62 18.14
N SER A 138 -8.58 -37.13 18.25
CA SER A 138 -9.74 -37.75 17.60
C SER A 138 -9.87 -37.28 16.14
N THR A 139 -10.63 -37.97 15.31
CA THR A 139 -10.89 -37.46 13.96
C THR A 139 -11.80 -36.23 14.00
N TRP A 140 -11.70 -35.37 12.99
CA TRP A 140 -12.59 -34.23 12.82
C TRP A 140 -13.94 -34.70 12.28
N LEU A 141 -15.03 -34.39 12.99
CA LEU A 141 -16.38 -34.83 12.67
C LEU A 141 -17.33 -33.65 12.39
N PRO A 142 -18.35 -33.85 11.53
CA PRO A 142 -19.37 -32.85 11.29
C PRO A 142 -20.27 -32.70 12.53
N THR A 143 -20.50 -31.45 12.94
CA THR A 143 -21.36 -31.06 14.07
C THR A 143 -22.48 -30.17 13.53
N PRO A 144 -23.76 -30.46 13.82
CA PRO A 144 -24.88 -29.66 13.31
C PRO A 144 -24.79 -28.21 13.80
N ASN A 145 -25.23 -27.28 12.97
CA ASN A 145 -25.21 -25.85 13.28
C ASN A 145 -26.28 -25.52 14.35
N PRO A 146 -25.89 -25.06 15.56
CA PRO A 146 -26.82 -24.63 16.59
C PRO A 146 -27.28 -23.20 16.27
N ILE A 147 -28.21 -23.06 15.32
CA ILE A 147 -28.61 -21.74 14.79
C ILE A 147 -29.26 -20.88 15.88
N HIS A 148 -28.62 -19.74 16.22
CA HIS A 148 -29.16 -18.43 16.65
C HIS A 148 -28.04 -17.42 16.98
N ASN A 149 -26.86 -17.88 17.39
CA ASN A 149 -25.78 -17.02 17.92
C ASN A 149 -24.78 -16.53 16.85
N PHE A 150 -24.84 -17.07 15.63
CA PHE A 150 -23.86 -16.81 14.56
C PHE A 150 -24.46 -16.05 13.36
N GLN A 151 -25.71 -15.59 13.46
CA GLN A 151 -26.37 -14.78 12.42
C GLN A 151 -26.50 -13.33 12.90
N CYS A 152 -26.19 -12.37 12.02
CA CYS A 152 -26.37 -10.96 12.36
C CYS A 152 -27.86 -10.62 12.34
N GLY A 153 -28.43 -10.17 13.46
CA GLY A 153 -29.79 -9.62 13.51
C GLY A 153 -30.78 -10.28 14.48
N THR A 154 -30.37 -11.19 15.36
CA THR A 154 -31.25 -11.81 16.38
C THR A 154 -31.31 -11.05 17.72
N ILE A 155 -30.87 -9.79 17.76
CA ILE A 155 -31.08 -8.93 18.93
C ILE A 155 -32.44 -8.23 18.75
N GLU A 156 -33.52 -8.88 19.18
CA GLU A 156 -34.77 -8.18 19.51
C GLU A 156 -34.47 -7.11 20.60
N ASP A 157 -35.31 -6.07 20.69
CA ASP A 157 -35.20 -4.81 21.47
C ASP A 157 -34.89 -4.89 22.99
N LYS A 158 -34.41 -6.03 23.51
CA LYS A 158 -33.96 -6.22 24.89
C LYS A 158 -32.45 -6.37 24.96
N GLY A 159 -31.75 -5.25 25.19
CA GLY A 159 -30.41 -5.18 25.77
C GLY A 159 -29.26 -5.82 24.96
N PRO A 160 -28.13 -5.10 24.73
CA PRO A 160 -27.05 -5.58 23.86
C PRO A 160 -26.39 -6.92 24.25
N ASN A 161 -26.53 -7.39 25.50
CA ASN A 161 -25.82 -8.56 26.03
C ASN A 161 -26.71 -9.58 26.81
N GLU A 162 -28.05 -9.48 26.73
CA GLU A 162 -28.94 -10.39 27.50
C GLU A 162 -29.26 -11.72 26.76
N GLY A 163 -29.01 -11.80 25.45
CA GLY A 163 -29.33 -12.99 24.65
C GLY A 163 -28.23 -14.06 24.54
N LEU A 164 -26.97 -13.74 24.84
CA LEU A 164 -25.84 -14.68 24.69
C LEU A 164 -25.66 -15.52 25.97
N THR A 165 -26.11 -16.78 25.90
CA THR A 165 -25.91 -17.75 26.99
C THR A 165 -24.44 -18.19 27.09
N GLU A 166 -23.98 -18.62 28.27
CA GLU A 166 -22.61 -19.15 28.43
C GLU A 166 -22.30 -20.28 27.43
N ARG A 167 -23.30 -21.12 27.13
CA ARG A 167 -23.22 -22.19 26.12
C ARG A 167 -22.94 -21.64 24.72
N SER A 168 -23.55 -20.52 24.33
CA SER A 168 -23.29 -19.88 23.04
C SER A 168 -21.86 -19.39 22.88
N LEU A 169 -21.26 -18.86 23.94
CA LEU A 169 -19.89 -18.36 23.93
C LEU A 169 -18.87 -19.51 23.92
N GLN A 170 -19.17 -20.62 24.63
CA GLN A 170 -18.39 -21.85 24.53
C GLN A 170 -18.45 -22.46 23.12
N ASP A 171 -19.64 -22.46 22.51
CA ASP A 171 -19.83 -22.90 21.13
C ASP A 171 -19.05 -22.00 20.17
N ALA A 172 -19.07 -20.66 20.34
CA ALA A 172 -18.29 -19.73 19.49
C ALA A 172 -16.77 -19.96 19.57
N GLN A 173 -16.26 -20.35 20.74
CA GLN A 173 -14.83 -20.67 20.89
C GLN A 173 -14.45 -21.99 20.22
N ARG A 174 -15.36 -22.97 20.16
CA ARG A 174 -15.11 -24.31 19.62
C ARG A 174 -15.48 -24.45 18.14
N LEU A 175 -16.58 -23.83 17.72
CA LEU A 175 -17.22 -23.98 16.42
C LEU A 175 -16.92 -22.77 15.52
N TYR A 176 -15.69 -22.71 15.03
CA TYR A 176 -15.24 -21.66 14.11
C TYR A 176 -14.94 -22.18 12.70
N LEU A 177 -14.78 -23.50 12.51
CA LEU A 177 -14.43 -24.10 11.22
C LEU A 177 -15.66 -24.78 10.62
N MET A 178 -16.05 -24.39 9.40
CA MET A 178 -17.13 -25.05 8.67
C MET A 178 -16.66 -26.40 8.11
N ASN A 179 -17.54 -27.40 8.11
CA ASN A 179 -17.28 -28.69 7.47
C ASN A 179 -17.44 -28.59 5.95
N ASP A 180 -18.42 -27.82 5.50
CA ASP A 180 -18.69 -27.64 4.08
C ASP A 180 -17.61 -26.75 3.43
N VAL A 181 -17.24 -27.12 2.21
CA VAL A 181 -16.22 -26.44 1.41
C VAL A 181 -16.92 -25.59 0.36
N VAL A 182 -16.53 -24.33 0.25
CA VAL A 182 -17.06 -23.42 -0.76
C VAL A 182 -16.60 -23.89 -2.13
N GLN A 183 -17.55 -24.30 -2.96
CA GLN A 183 -17.30 -24.74 -4.33
C GLN A 183 -17.26 -23.55 -5.30
N PRO A 184 -16.40 -23.59 -6.32
CA PRO A 184 -16.38 -22.59 -7.38
C PRO A 184 -17.61 -22.71 -8.29
N GLU A 185 -17.89 -21.66 -9.05
CA GLU A 185 -18.98 -21.60 -10.04
C GLU A 185 -18.82 -22.65 -11.16
N SER A 186 -17.57 -22.94 -11.54
CA SER A 186 -17.21 -23.94 -12.55
C SER A 186 -16.38 -25.05 -11.92
N THR A 187 -16.57 -26.31 -12.35
CA THR A 187 -15.81 -27.47 -11.84
C THR A 187 -14.32 -27.34 -12.04
N ASP A 188 -13.92 -26.79 -13.18
CA ASP A 188 -12.55 -26.48 -13.52
C ASP A 188 -12.30 -24.97 -13.44
N PRO A 189 -11.08 -24.51 -13.12
CA PRO A 189 -10.77 -23.10 -13.03
C PRO A 189 -10.97 -22.39 -14.38
N LEU A 190 -11.29 -21.10 -14.33
CA LEU A 190 -11.56 -20.27 -15.50
C LEU A 190 -10.31 -20.11 -16.38
N VAL A 191 -9.16 -19.91 -15.73
CA VAL A 191 -7.84 -19.79 -16.34
C VAL A 191 -6.84 -20.57 -15.49
N MET A 192 -5.92 -21.28 -16.15
CA MET A 192 -4.83 -22.01 -15.51
C MET A 192 -3.54 -21.86 -16.30
N GLN A 193 -2.41 -21.83 -15.60
CA GLN A 193 -1.10 -21.85 -16.23
C GLN A 193 -0.11 -22.65 -15.38
N ASP A 194 0.58 -23.57 -16.05
CA ASP A 194 1.71 -24.29 -15.50
C ASP A 194 2.98 -23.43 -15.65
N ASP A 195 3.93 -23.59 -14.73
CA ASP A 195 5.22 -22.89 -14.64
C ASP A 195 5.17 -21.37 -14.42
N VAL A 196 4.00 -20.79 -14.15
CA VAL A 196 3.82 -19.36 -13.89
C VAL A 196 3.07 -19.12 -12.58
N ARG A 197 3.51 -18.11 -11.82
CA ARG A 197 2.86 -17.63 -10.59
C ARG A 197 2.11 -16.33 -10.85
N PHE A 198 0.79 -16.36 -10.66
CA PHE A 198 -0.07 -15.19 -10.71
C PHE A 198 -0.03 -14.45 -9.38
N SER A 199 -0.03 -13.12 -9.40
CA SER A 199 0.09 -12.28 -8.22
C SER A 199 -1.20 -11.51 -7.89
N SER A 200 -1.69 -10.69 -8.82
CA SER A 200 -2.90 -9.86 -8.65
C SER A 200 -3.85 -9.95 -9.85
N LEU A 201 -5.13 -9.71 -9.59
CA LEU A 201 -6.24 -9.84 -10.55
C LEU A 201 -7.16 -8.62 -10.44
N VAL A 202 -7.62 -8.14 -11.59
CA VAL A 202 -8.81 -7.28 -11.72
C VAL A 202 -9.68 -7.77 -12.86
N VAL A 203 -10.99 -7.56 -12.77
CA VAL A 203 -11.97 -8.01 -13.77
C VAL A 203 -12.81 -6.83 -14.22
N ASP A 204 -13.04 -6.73 -15.53
CA ASP A 204 -13.95 -5.77 -16.14
C ASP A 204 -15.14 -6.50 -16.80
N ILE A 205 -16.29 -5.83 -16.84
CA ILE A 205 -17.48 -6.27 -17.56
C ILE A 205 -17.60 -5.46 -18.85
N VAL A 206 -17.41 -6.13 -19.99
CA VAL A 206 -17.38 -5.49 -21.31
C VAL A 206 -18.61 -5.88 -22.12
N GLN A 207 -19.30 -4.89 -22.67
CA GLN A 207 -20.37 -5.12 -23.63
C GLN A 207 -19.79 -5.45 -25.01
N GLY A 208 -19.93 -6.71 -25.42
CA GLY A 208 -19.65 -7.13 -26.79
C GLY A 208 -20.86 -6.94 -27.72
N MET A 209 -20.76 -7.45 -28.96
CA MET A 209 -21.86 -7.38 -29.93
C MET A 209 -23.13 -8.08 -29.44
N ASP A 210 -22.96 -9.29 -28.88
CA ASP A 210 -24.07 -10.20 -28.59
C ASP A 210 -24.38 -10.30 -27.09
N THR A 211 -23.34 -10.25 -26.25
CA THR A 211 -23.45 -10.48 -24.80
C THR A 211 -22.43 -9.66 -24.01
N LEU A 212 -22.59 -9.65 -22.68
CA LEU A 212 -21.58 -9.17 -21.75
C LEU A 212 -20.46 -10.22 -21.60
N TYR A 213 -19.22 -9.76 -21.55
CA TYR A 213 -18.02 -10.60 -21.36
C TYR A 213 -17.25 -10.12 -20.14
N HIS A 214 -16.74 -11.07 -19.35
CA HIS A 214 -15.87 -10.75 -18.23
C HIS A 214 -14.43 -10.86 -18.69
N VAL A 215 -13.70 -9.76 -18.65
CA VAL A 215 -12.29 -9.71 -19.06
C VAL A 215 -11.41 -9.58 -17.83
N MET A 216 -10.56 -10.56 -17.63
CA MET A 216 -9.61 -10.62 -16.52
C MET A 216 -8.26 -10.07 -16.95
N TYR A 217 -7.69 -9.20 -16.12
CA TYR A 217 -6.29 -8.80 -16.18
C TYR A 217 -5.56 -9.45 -15.00
N ILE A 218 -4.66 -10.36 -15.32
CA ILE A 218 -3.93 -11.19 -14.36
C ILE A 218 -2.46 -10.77 -14.44
N SER A 219 -1.89 -10.33 -13.34
CA SER A 219 -0.46 -10.04 -13.25
C SER A 219 0.32 -11.25 -12.77
N THR A 220 1.59 -11.31 -13.14
CA THR A 220 2.53 -12.34 -12.70
C THR A 220 3.60 -11.77 -11.78
N GLU A 221 4.26 -12.66 -11.03
CA GLU A 221 5.44 -12.32 -10.21
C GLU A 221 6.66 -11.89 -11.06
N TYR A 222 6.58 -12.03 -12.39
CA TYR A 222 7.68 -11.76 -13.31
C TYR A 222 7.53 -10.45 -14.11
N GLY A 223 6.44 -9.70 -13.91
CA GLY A 223 6.23 -8.42 -14.59
C GLY A 223 5.47 -8.49 -15.91
N THR A 224 4.75 -9.58 -16.14
CA THR A 224 3.84 -9.74 -17.27
C THR A 224 2.38 -9.59 -16.84
N ILE A 225 1.55 -9.08 -17.73
CA ILE A 225 0.09 -9.01 -17.56
C ILE A 225 -0.56 -9.86 -18.64
N LEU A 226 -1.38 -10.80 -18.21
CA LEU A 226 -2.19 -11.66 -19.06
C LEU A 226 -3.62 -11.12 -19.07
N LYS A 227 -4.12 -10.82 -20.27
CA LYS A 227 -5.53 -10.51 -20.51
C LYS A 227 -6.23 -11.79 -20.93
N ALA A 228 -7.31 -12.18 -20.26
CA ALA A 228 -8.02 -13.43 -20.52
C ALA A 228 -9.54 -13.28 -20.36
N LEU A 229 -10.31 -14.17 -21.00
CA LEU A 229 -11.76 -14.23 -20.79
C LEU A 229 -12.11 -15.08 -19.57
N ALA A 230 -12.95 -14.55 -18.70
CA ALA A 230 -13.63 -15.32 -17.66
C ALA A 230 -14.89 -15.94 -18.26
N THR A 231 -14.82 -17.20 -18.64
CA THR A 231 -15.97 -17.94 -19.16
C THR A 231 -15.98 -19.39 -18.68
N PRO A 232 -17.15 -19.92 -18.25
CA PRO A 232 -17.31 -21.33 -17.93
C PRO A 232 -17.49 -22.19 -19.19
N ASN A 233 -17.57 -21.59 -20.39
CA ASN A 233 -17.72 -22.34 -21.63
C ASN A 233 -16.43 -23.14 -21.90
N LYS A 234 -16.54 -24.47 -21.93
CA LYS A 234 -15.41 -25.38 -22.16
C LYS A 234 -14.63 -25.08 -23.45
N ASN A 235 -15.28 -24.56 -24.48
CA ASN A 235 -14.62 -24.21 -25.75
C ASN A 235 -13.73 -22.96 -25.65
N LEU A 236 -14.00 -22.10 -24.66
CA LEU A 236 -13.30 -20.85 -24.41
C LEU A 236 -12.61 -20.86 -23.04
N GLN A 237 -12.46 -22.03 -22.43
CA GLN A 237 -11.81 -22.16 -21.14
C GLN A 237 -10.30 -21.90 -21.30
N GLY A 238 -9.73 -21.06 -20.43
CA GLY A 238 -8.32 -20.67 -20.55
C GLY A 238 -8.02 -19.79 -21.77
N CYS A 239 -8.99 -18.99 -22.22
CA CYS A 239 -8.82 -18.10 -23.36
C CYS A 239 -7.94 -16.88 -23.03
N TYR A 240 -6.67 -16.94 -23.42
CA TYR A 240 -5.78 -15.79 -23.34
C TYR A 240 -5.98 -14.88 -24.56
N LEU A 241 -6.27 -13.62 -24.31
CA LEU A 241 -6.48 -12.57 -25.31
C LEU A 241 -5.17 -11.88 -25.68
N GLU A 242 -4.39 -11.48 -24.67
CA GLU A 242 -3.14 -10.73 -24.86
C GLU A 242 -2.17 -11.05 -23.71
N GLU A 243 -0.87 -11.07 -24.02
CA GLU A 243 0.20 -11.10 -23.03
C GLU A 243 1.03 -9.82 -23.19
N MET A 244 1.15 -9.06 -22.11
CA MET A 244 1.81 -7.77 -22.08
C MET A 244 3.08 -7.85 -21.23
N GLU A 245 4.22 -7.69 -21.86
CA GLU A 245 5.49 -7.45 -21.17
C GLU A 245 5.58 -5.97 -20.79
N VAL A 246 5.49 -5.69 -19.50
CA VAL A 246 5.44 -4.31 -18.98
C VAL A 246 6.84 -3.78 -18.63
N LEU A 247 7.79 -4.70 -18.45
CA LEU A 247 9.17 -4.41 -18.10
C LEU A 247 10.09 -4.48 -19.34
N PRO A 248 11.21 -3.74 -19.35
CA PRO A 248 12.21 -3.84 -20.43
C PRO A 248 12.80 -5.25 -20.51
N ALA A 249 13.28 -5.62 -21.70
CA ALA A 249 13.81 -6.95 -21.97
C ALA A 249 14.90 -7.36 -20.96
N GLY A 250 14.68 -8.48 -20.28
CA GLY A 250 15.60 -9.03 -19.27
C GLY A 250 15.34 -8.58 -17.83
N ALA A 251 14.48 -7.58 -17.59
CA ALA A 251 14.06 -7.19 -16.25
C ALA A 251 12.88 -8.06 -15.78
N ARG A 252 12.94 -8.53 -14.54
CA ARG A 252 11.88 -9.32 -13.89
C ARG A 252 11.61 -8.75 -12.51
N GLU A 253 10.43 -8.19 -12.34
CA GLU A 253 9.98 -7.60 -11.08
C GLU A 253 8.49 -7.90 -10.87
N PRO A 254 8.04 -8.10 -9.61
CA PRO A 254 6.65 -8.36 -9.32
C PRO A 254 5.80 -7.09 -9.53
N ILE A 255 4.62 -7.28 -10.12
CA ILE A 255 3.58 -6.24 -10.14
C ILE A 255 2.91 -6.20 -8.78
N LEU A 256 2.87 -5.02 -8.16
CA LEU A 256 2.38 -4.82 -6.80
C LEU A 256 0.86 -4.65 -6.73
N SER A 257 0.27 -3.99 -7.73
CA SER A 257 -1.16 -3.71 -7.74
C SER A 257 -1.69 -3.51 -9.15
N LEU A 258 -2.91 -3.98 -9.39
CA LEU A 258 -3.71 -3.66 -10.58
C LEU A 258 -4.98 -2.93 -10.16
N GLN A 259 -5.36 -1.88 -10.90
CA GLN A 259 -6.60 -1.13 -10.67
C GLN A 259 -7.18 -0.66 -11.99
N ILE A 260 -8.50 -0.82 -12.19
CA ILE A 260 -9.20 -0.35 -13.38
C ILE A 260 -9.92 0.96 -13.07
N LEU A 261 -9.69 1.98 -13.90
CA LEU A 261 -10.45 3.22 -13.88
C LEU A 261 -11.38 3.26 -15.09
N HIS A 262 -12.65 2.87 -14.88
CA HIS A 262 -13.66 2.81 -15.95
C HIS A 262 -13.89 4.16 -16.64
N SER A 263 -13.83 5.28 -15.91
CA SER A 263 -14.06 6.63 -16.47
C SER A 263 -13.02 7.06 -17.52
N ASP A 264 -11.83 6.48 -17.46
CA ASP A 264 -10.68 6.79 -18.31
C ASP A 264 -10.24 5.56 -19.13
N ARG A 265 -11.04 4.47 -19.08
CA ARG A 265 -10.79 3.18 -19.74
C ARG A 265 -9.35 2.70 -19.66
N SER A 266 -8.79 2.80 -18.46
CA SER A 266 -7.37 2.57 -18.25
C SER A 266 -7.12 1.64 -17.07
N LEU A 267 -6.21 0.70 -17.29
CA LEU A 267 -5.60 -0.15 -16.29
C LEU A 267 -4.37 0.56 -15.71
N PHE A 268 -4.38 0.82 -14.41
CA PHE A 268 -3.24 1.28 -13.66
C PHE A 268 -2.47 0.10 -13.08
N VAL A 269 -1.17 0.07 -13.32
CA VAL A 269 -0.24 -0.99 -12.91
C VAL A 269 0.79 -0.38 -11.98
N GLY A 270 0.79 -0.82 -10.72
CA GLY A 270 1.77 -0.40 -9.72
C GLY A 270 3.02 -1.27 -9.78
N LEU A 271 4.16 -0.65 -10.02
CA LEU A 271 5.50 -1.25 -9.89
C LEU A 271 6.20 -0.66 -8.65
N ASN A 272 7.40 -1.13 -8.34
CA ASN A 272 8.16 -0.65 -7.17
C ASN A 272 8.53 0.84 -7.23
N ASP A 273 8.80 1.36 -8.43
CA ASP A 273 9.35 2.70 -8.66
C ASP A 273 8.41 3.66 -9.40
N ARG A 274 7.38 3.12 -10.07
CA ARG A 274 6.48 3.90 -10.93
C ARG A 274 5.09 3.26 -11.05
N VAL A 275 4.14 4.05 -11.54
CA VAL A 275 2.80 3.59 -11.93
C VAL A 275 2.64 3.74 -13.43
N LEU A 276 2.18 2.69 -14.09
CA LEU A 276 1.94 2.69 -15.53
C LEU A 276 0.44 2.76 -15.81
N LYS A 277 0.08 3.57 -16.81
CA LYS A 277 -1.29 3.68 -17.32
C LYS A 277 -1.35 2.95 -18.66
N ILE A 278 -2.15 1.90 -18.74
CA ILE A 278 -2.33 1.08 -19.94
C ILE A 278 -3.80 1.19 -20.39
N PRO A 279 -4.11 1.53 -21.64
CA PRO A 279 -5.49 1.55 -22.12
C PRO A 279 -6.09 0.13 -22.12
N LEU A 280 -7.37 -0.01 -21.76
CA LEU A 280 -8.07 -1.31 -21.78
C LEU A 280 -8.28 -1.81 -23.22
N GLU A 281 -8.68 -0.90 -24.11
CA GLU A 281 -8.76 -1.12 -25.56
C GLU A 281 -7.38 -1.01 -26.25
N ARG A 282 -6.70 -2.14 -26.40
CA ARG A 282 -5.48 -2.24 -27.22
C ARG A 282 -5.83 -2.83 -28.58
N GLY A 283 -6.39 -1.99 -29.44
CA GLY A 283 -6.65 -2.37 -30.83
C GLY A 283 -5.33 -2.68 -31.57
N PRO A 284 -5.34 -3.56 -32.59
CA PRO A 284 -4.13 -3.85 -33.36
C PRO A 284 -3.58 -2.56 -34.00
N PRO A 285 -2.25 -2.35 -33.99
CA PRO A 285 -1.62 -1.14 -34.54
C PRO A 285 -1.91 -0.94 -36.04
N THR A 286 -2.28 -2.01 -36.74
CA THR A 286 -2.76 -2.03 -38.12
C THR A 286 -4.28 -1.88 -38.20
N GLY A 287 -4.87 -0.97 -37.41
CA GLY A 287 -6.31 -0.71 -37.31
C GLY A 287 -7.05 -0.37 -38.62
N ARG A 288 -6.41 -0.49 -39.78
CA ARG A 288 -6.99 -0.36 -41.13
C ARG A 288 -7.27 -1.70 -41.83
N ARG A 289 -6.92 -2.84 -41.23
CA ARG A 289 -7.16 -4.17 -41.83
C ARG A 289 -8.18 -4.95 -41.00
N ARG A 290 -9.08 -5.65 -41.70
CA ARG A 290 -10.23 -6.34 -41.10
C ARG A 290 -9.84 -7.59 -40.35
N GLU A 291 -8.94 -8.38 -40.92
CA GLU A 291 -8.56 -9.69 -40.40
C GLU A 291 -7.90 -9.59 -39.02
N PRO A 292 -6.86 -8.74 -38.80
CA PRO A 292 -6.23 -8.63 -37.48
C PRO A 292 -7.17 -8.13 -36.38
N CYS A 293 -8.15 -7.30 -36.72
CA CYS A 293 -9.16 -6.81 -35.79
C CYS A 293 -10.09 -7.94 -35.32
N LEU A 294 -10.55 -8.77 -36.25
CA LEU A 294 -11.42 -9.91 -35.93
C LEU A 294 -10.66 -11.08 -35.30
N GLU A 295 -9.37 -11.23 -35.60
CA GLU A 295 -8.48 -12.26 -35.03
C GLU A 295 -8.00 -11.93 -33.62
N ALA A 296 -8.06 -10.67 -33.18
CA ALA A 296 -7.77 -10.29 -31.80
C ALA A 296 -8.75 -10.93 -30.81
N ARG A 297 -9.98 -11.25 -31.24
CA ARG A 297 -11.07 -11.83 -30.42
C ARG A 297 -11.31 -11.08 -29.10
N ASP A 298 -10.96 -9.80 -29.07
CA ASP A 298 -10.99 -8.98 -27.86
C ASP A 298 -12.39 -8.35 -27.70
N PRO A 299 -13.09 -8.56 -26.56
CA PRO A 299 -14.41 -7.96 -26.32
C PRO A 299 -14.48 -6.44 -26.49
N TYR A 300 -13.37 -5.73 -26.23
CA TYR A 300 -13.33 -4.28 -26.38
C TYR A 300 -13.34 -3.82 -27.85
N CYS A 301 -12.98 -4.69 -28.80
CA CYS A 301 -12.70 -4.31 -30.18
C CYS A 301 -13.58 -5.05 -31.20
N GLY A 302 -13.96 -4.34 -32.26
CA GLY A 302 -14.63 -4.93 -33.42
C GLY A 302 -14.41 -4.11 -34.69
N TRP A 303 -14.64 -4.75 -35.84
CA TRP A 303 -14.43 -4.14 -37.14
C TRP A 303 -15.63 -3.30 -37.55
N ASP A 304 -15.44 -1.99 -37.69
CA ASP A 304 -16.45 -1.09 -38.24
C ASP A 304 -16.27 -1.00 -39.76
N SER A 305 -17.23 -1.56 -40.50
CA SER A 305 -17.19 -1.60 -41.97
C SER A 305 -17.39 -0.21 -42.60
N ARG A 306 -18.07 0.71 -41.91
CA ARG A 306 -18.33 2.07 -42.36
C ARG A 306 -17.09 2.95 -42.18
N GLN A 307 -16.45 2.86 -41.02
CA GLN A 307 -15.23 3.62 -40.71
C GLN A 307 -13.96 2.96 -41.29
N ARG A 308 -14.07 1.71 -41.76
CA ARG A 308 -12.95 0.89 -42.27
C ARG A 308 -11.79 0.81 -41.28
N ARG A 309 -12.13 0.75 -39.98
CA ARG A 309 -11.15 0.63 -38.91
C ARG A 309 -11.66 -0.23 -37.76
N CYS A 310 -10.72 -0.73 -36.95
CA CYS A 310 -11.04 -1.37 -35.67
C CYS A 310 -11.47 -0.29 -34.66
N THR A 311 -12.60 -0.49 -33.99
CA THR A 311 -13.21 0.47 -33.07
C THR A 311 -13.80 -0.25 -31.86
N THR A 312 -14.00 0.50 -30.77
CA THR A 312 -14.86 0.05 -29.67
C THR A 312 -16.33 0.12 -30.08
N LEU A 313 -17.20 -0.61 -29.38
CA LEU A 313 -18.65 -0.62 -29.67
C LEU A 313 -19.25 0.80 -29.62
N GLU A 314 -18.82 1.60 -28.65
CA GLU A 314 -19.33 2.97 -28.44
C GLU A 314 -18.86 3.99 -29.49
N GLU A 315 -17.73 3.74 -30.14
CA GLU A 315 -17.24 4.57 -31.24
C GLU A 315 -17.95 4.31 -32.57
N SER A 316 -18.66 3.18 -32.67
CA SER A 316 -19.34 2.83 -33.91
C SER A 316 -20.62 3.64 -34.07
N THR A 317 -20.74 4.31 -35.22
CA THR A 317 -21.94 5.08 -35.58
C THR A 317 -23.09 4.21 -36.08
N ASP A 318 -22.83 2.94 -36.40
CA ASP A 318 -23.80 1.99 -36.96
C ASP A 318 -23.48 0.56 -36.52
N MET A 319 -24.14 0.11 -35.47
CA MET A 319 -23.94 -1.21 -34.87
C MET A 319 -24.21 -2.36 -35.85
N SER A 320 -25.02 -2.17 -36.90
CA SER A 320 -25.30 -3.22 -37.90
C SER A 320 -24.09 -3.55 -38.77
N GLN A 321 -23.17 -2.59 -38.90
CA GLN A 321 -21.94 -2.71 -39.69
C GLN A 321 -20.70 -3.00 -38.85
N TRP A 322 -20.86 -3.03 -37.52
CA TRP A 322 -19.85 -3.43 -36.57
C TRP A 322 -19.86 -4.95 -36.43
N LYS A 323 -18.70 -5.58 -36.59
CA LYS A 323 -18.56 -7.03 -36.55
C LYS A 323 -17.53 -7.43 -35.53
N GLN A 324 -17.88 -8.39 -34.69
CA GLN A 324 -17.02 -9.00 -33.69
C GLN A 324 -17.21 -10.52 -33.73
N ASN A 325 -16.20 -11.29 -33.35
CA ASN A 325 -16.33 -12.74 -33.29
C ASN A 325 -15.44 -13.29 -32.15
N ILE A 326 -16.04 -13.65 -31.01
CA ILE A 326 -15.34 -14.15 -29.81
C ILE A 326 -15.65 -15.65 -29.56
N SER A 327 -16.27 -16.33 -30.54
CA SER A 327 -16.70 -17.72 -30.38
C SER A 327 -15.55 -18.74 -30.24
N VAL A 328 -14.33 -18.34 -30.62
CA VAL A 328 -13.11 -19.16 -30.56
C VAL A 328 -11.97 -18.31 -30.01
N CYS A 329 -11.10 -18.92 -29.21
CA CYS A 329 -9.92 -18.25 -28.67
C CYS A 329 -8.91 -17.83 -29.75
N PRO A 330 -8.17 -16.74 -29.51
CA PRO A 330 -7.01 -16.41 -30.32
C PRO A 330 -6.04 -17.58 -30.39
N LEU A 331 -5.44 -17.78 -31.55
CA LEU A 331 -4.39 -18.77 -31.72
C LEU A 331 -3.10 -18.26 -31.05
N ARG A 332 -2.60 -19.03 -30.08
CA ARG A 332 -1.35 -18.71 -29.35
C ARG A 332 -0.15 -18.75 -30.30
N ASN A 333 0.86 -17.92 -30.05
CA ASN A 333 2.11 -17.83 -30.83
C ASN A 333 1.95 -17.32 -32.28
N GLN A 334 0.96 -16.47 -32.54
CA GLN A 334 0.86 -15.73 -33.81
C GLN A 334 1.52 -14.34 -33.76
N THR A 335 1.99 -13.93 -32.58
CA THR A 335 2.81 -12.73 -32.41
C THR A 335 4.09 -12.89 -33.21
N ILE A 336 4.23 -12.06 -34.24
CA ILE A 336 5.44 -11.99 -35.05
C ILE A 336 5.92 -10.55 -34.97
N ASP A 337 7.14 -10.35 -34.45
CA ASP A 337 7.78 -9.05 -34.43
C ASP A 337 8.19 -8.63 -35.86
N GLY A 338 8.08 -7.33 -36.12
CA GLY A 338 8.46 -6.72 -37.38
C GLY A 338 9.96 -6.80 -37.61
N GLY A 339 10.35 -7.49 -38.68
CA GLY A 339 11.72 -7.51 -39.21
C GLY A 339 11.85 -6.62 -40.43
N PHE A 340 12.93 -5.83 -40.48
CA PHE A 340 13.26 -5.07 -41.67
C PHE A 340 13.70 -6.02 -42.80
N GLY A 341 13.13 -5.81 -43.99
CA GLY A 341 13.62 -6.41 -45.22
C GLY A 341 15.03 -5.91 -45.60
N PRO A 342 15.64 -6.50 -46.62
CA PRO A 342 16.93 -6.05 -47.13
C PRO A 342 16.86 -4.59 -47.58
N TRP A 343 17.96 -3.86 -47.42
CA TRP A 343 18.08 -2.51 -47.95
C TRP A 343 17.95 -2.50 -49.46
N ALA A 344 17.18 -1.55 -50.00
CA ALA A 344 17.19 -1.25 -51.43
C ALA A 344 18.59 -0.82 -51.89
N PRO A 345 18.89 -0.91 -53.21
CA PRO A 345 20.10 -0.35 -53.77
C PRO A 345 20.20 1.15 -53.50
N TRP A 346 21.43 1.67 -53.41
CA TRP A 346 21.66 3.11 -53.31
C TRP A 346 21.15 3.83 -54.56
N GLN A 347 20.35 4.87 -54.37
CA GLN A 347 19.82 5.71 -55.44
C GLN A 347 20.12 7.18 -55.17
N PRO A 348 20.37 8.01 -56.21
CA PRO A 348 20.51 9.44 -56.04
C PRO A 348 19.19 10.05 -55.56
N CYS A 349 19.23 10.85 -54.50
CA CYS A 349 18.10 11.58 -53.96
C CYS A 349 18.27 13.09 -54.18
N ASN A 350 17.20 13.75 -54.64
CA ASN A 350 17.20 15.19 -54.89
C ASN A 350 17.15 15.96 -53.57
N ASN A 351 18.08 16.90 -53.39
CA ASN A 351 17.99 17.94 -52.38
C ASN A 351 17.69 19.27 -53.08
N ASP A 352 16.75 20.04 -52.54
CA ASP A 352 16.41 21.41 -53.01
C ASP A 352 17.46 22.47 -52.64
N ASP A 353 18.67 22.06 -52.25
CA ASP A 353 19.77 22.98 -51.96
C ASP A 353 20.37 23.47 -53.28
N GLY A 354 19.73 24.49 -53.84
CA GLY A 354 20.24 25.27 -54.95
C GLY A 354 21.60 25.92 -54.63
N ALA A 355 22.41 25.99 -55.67
CA ALA A 355 23.78 26.51 -55.77
C ALA A 355 24.88 25.46 -55.50
N ASP A 356 25.57 25.11 -56.59
CA ASP A 356 26.82 24.35 -56.69
C ASP A 356 26.75 22.83 -56.48
N GLY A 357 25.99 22.16 -57.35
CA GLY A 357 26.46 21.07 -58.23
C GLY A 357 27.28 19.86 -57.72
N VAL A 358 27.57 19.69 -56.42
CA VAL A 358 28.49 18.62 -55.96
C VAL A 358 28.06 17.96 -54.63
N SER A 359 26.77 17.74 -54.41
CA SER A 359 26.33 16.74 -53.41
C SER A 359 25.40 15.72 -54.06
N ALA A 360 25.99 14.71 -54.71
CA ALA A 360 25.27 13.53 -55.17
C ALA A 360 24.91 12.66 -53.96
N CYS A 361 23.86 13.07 -53.25
CA CYS A 361 23.32 12.33 -52.13
C CYS A 361 22.79 10.98 -52.60
N LEU A 362 23.23 9.93 -51.92
CA LEU A 362 22.72 8.58 -52.14
C LEU A 362 21.82 8.22 -50.97
N CYS A 363 20.60 7.78 -51.27
CA CYS A 363 19.62 7.31 -50.31
C CYS A 363 19.27 5.85 -50.61
N ARG A 364 19.00 5.07 -49.57
CA ARG A 364 18.37 3.75 -49.69
C ARG A 364 17.32 3.57 -48.62
N SER A 365 16.29 2.79 -48.92
CA SER A 365 15.17 2.52 -48.01
C SER A 365 14.98 1.03 -47.77
N ARG A 366 14.33 0.67 -46.68
CA ARG A 366 13.91 -0.69 -46.34
C ARG A 366 12.50 -0.68 -45.77
N SER A 367 11.76 -1.76 -46.01
CA SER A 367 10.37 -1.92 -45.57
C SER A 367 10.30 -2.89 -44.39
N CYS A 368 9.32 -2.69 -43.49
CA CYS A 368 9.08 -3.56 -42.34
C CYS A 368 8.16 -4.73 -42.75
N ASP A 369 8.67 -5.62 -43.59
CA ASP A 369 7.90 -6.69 -44.23
C ASP A 369 8.52 -8.09 -44.10
N SER A 370 9.68 -8.22 -43.44
CA SER A 370 10.48 -9.44 -43.44
C SER A 370 10.88 -9.88 -42.02
N PRO A 371 9.94 -10.38 -41.20
CA PRO A 371 8.50 -10.46 -41.46
C PRO A 371 7.74 -9.18 -41.06
N ALA A 372 6.56 -8.93 -41.63
CA ALA A 372 5.69 -7.87 -41.15
C ALA A 372 5.15 -8.20 -39.74
N SER A 373 5.07 -7.19 -38.87
CA SER A 373 4.54 -7.34 -37.52
C SER A 373 3.10 -7.87 -37.54
N ARG A 374 2.79 -8.93 -36.79
CA ARG A 374 1.44 -9.51 -36.64
C ARG A 374 1.08 -9.70 -35.17
N CYS A 375 -0.23 -9.65 -34.90
CA CYS A 375 -0.84 -9.97 -33.61
C CYS A 375 -0.24 -9.22 -32.41
N GLY A 376 0.07 -7.92 -32.57
CA GLY A 376 0.66 -7.11 -31.49
C GLY A 376 2.18 -7.18 -31.36
N GLY A 377 2.87 -7.88 -32.29
CA GLY A 377 4.34 -7.89 -32.36
C GLY A 377 4.94 -6.49 -32.52
N ARG A 378 6.17 -6.31 -32.04
CA ARG A 378 6.88 -5.01 -32.05
C ARG A 378 7.06 -4.53 -33.49
N ASN A 379 6.95 -3.22 -33.73
CA ASN A 379 7.30 -2.64 -35.03
C ASN A 379 8.82 -2.67 -35.23
N CYS A 380 9.27 -2.58 -36.48
CA CYS A 380 10.70 -2.54 -36.78
C CYS A 380 11.40 -1.34 -36.11
N GLU A 381 12.37 -1.61 -35.23
CA GLU A 381 13.16 -0.59 -34.56
C GLU A 381 14.38 -0.19 -35.40
N GLY A 382 14.51 1.12 -35.67
CA GLY A 382 15.63 1.72 -36.40
C GLY A 382 15.20 2.52 -37.64
N PRO A 383 16.17 3.16 -38.33
CA PRO A 383 15.86 4.00 -39.47
C PRO A 383 15.40 3.15 -40.67
N ALA A 384 14.28 3.54 -41.29
CA ALA A 384 13.79 2.95 -42.54
C ALA A 384 14.48 3.53 -43.79
N ILE A 385 15.21 4.64 -43.63
CA ILE A 385 15.93 5.36 -44.68
C ILE A 385 17.34 5.65 -44.20
N GLU A 386 18.33 5.38 -45.06
CA GLU A 386 19.73 5.68 -44.83
C GLU A 386 20.27 6.59 -45.94
N VAL A 387 21.07 7.58 -45.57
CA VAL A 387 21.59 8.61 -46.48
C VAL A 387 23.12 8.67 -46.36
N SER A 388 23.81 8.70 -47.51
CA SER A 388 25.27 8.80 -47.59
C SER A 388 25.72 9.84 -48.63
N ASN A 389 26.96 10.30 -48.49
CA ASN A 389 27.64 11.22 -49.42
C ASN A 389 27.04 12.65 -49.54
N CYS A 390 26.48 13.18 -48.44
CA CYS A 390 25.89 14.52 -48.35
C CYS A 390 26.69 15.50 -47.45
N SER A 391 27.95 15.19 -47.14
CA SER A 391 28.70 15.91 -46.12
C SER A 391 29.05 17.33 -46.56
N ARG A 392 28.43 18.34 -45.93
CA ARG A 392 28.79 19.75 -46.09
C ARG A 392 29.66 20.19 -44.91
N ASN A 393 30.89 20.60 -45.19
CA ASN A 393 31.81 21.11 -44.18
C ASN A 393 31.31 22.46 -43.60
N GLY A 394 31.58 22.69 -42.32
CA GLY A 394 31.26 23.95 -41.67
C GLY A 394 32.22 25.06 -42.04
N CYS A 395 31.72 26.27 -42.31
CA CYS A 395 32.54 27.49 -42.41
C CYS A 395 32.17 28.52 -41.34
N TRP A 396 33.17 29.27 -40.90
CA TRP A 396 33.01 30.34 -39.91
C TRP A 396 32.16 31.49 -40.46
N THR A 397 31.29 32.04 -39.63
CA THR A 397 30.74 33.39 -39.88
C THR A 397 31.83 34.45 -39.76
N PRO A 398 31.61 35.65 -40.35
CA PRO A 398 32.41 36.82 -40.01
C PRO A 398 32.41 37.03 -38.49
N TRP A 399 33.51 37.55 -37.96
CA TRP A 399 33.56 37.95 -36.56
C TRP A 399 32.49 39.00 -36.25
N SER A 400 31.88 38.92 -35.07
CA SER A 400 31.08 40.01 -34.53
C SER A 400 31.93 41.27 -34.37
N SER A 401 31.27 42.42 -34.26
CA SER A 401 31.92 43.60 -33.67
C SER A 401 32.46 43.26 -32.28
N TRP A 402 33.51 43.98 -31.86
CA TRP A 402 33.99 43.91 -30.50
C TRP A 402 32.89 44.37 -29.54
N GLY A 403 32.72 43.63 -28.44
CA GLY A 403 31.83 44.00 -27.34
C GLY A 403 32.34 45.23 -26.59
N GLN A 404 31.55 45.74 -25.66
CA GLN A 404 32.01 46.81 -24.77
C GLN A 404 33.14 46.29 -23.87
N CYS A 405 34.07 47.19 -23.50
CA CYS A 405 35.16 46.85 -22.58
C CYS A 405 34.58 46.37 -21.25
N SER A 406 35.14 45.29 -20.69
CA SER A 406 34.65 44.65 -19.46
C SER A 406 34.71 45.56 -18.23
N THR A 407 35.57 46.58 -18.24
CA THR A 407 35.70 47.57 -17.17
C THR A 407 35.71 48.99 -17.73
N THR A 408 35.22 49.95 -16.94
CA THR A 408 35.24 51.39 -17.27
C THR A 408 36.49 52.12 -16.74
N CYS A 409 37.24 51.48 -15.85
CA CYS A 409 38.54 51.94 -15.34
C CYS A 409 39.46 50.73 -15.15
N GLY A 410 40.79 50.94 -15.17
CA GLY A 410 41.80 49.88 -15.19
C GLY A 410 41.82 49.10 -16.51
N THR A 411 42.83 48.25 -16.68
CA THR A 411 42.96 47.38 -17.86
C THR A 411 41.80 46.39 -17.90
N GLY A 412 40.90 46.56 -18.87
CA GLY A 412 39.81 45.65 -19.18
C GLY A 412 40.11 44.84 -20.43
N PHE A 413 39.14 44.03 -20.85
CA PHE A 413 39.20 43.26 -22.10
C PHE A 413 37.87 43.38 -22.84
N GLU A 414 37.92 43.33 -24.17
CA GLU A 414 36.74 43.24 -25.02
C GLU A 414 36.79 41.95 -25.84
N LEU A 415 35.61 41.38 -26.09
CA LEU A 415 35.45 40.08 -26.73
C LEU A 415 34.71 40.23 -28.05
N ARG A 416 35.12 39.44 -29.04
CA ARG A 416 34.30 39.19 -30.24
C ARG A 416 34.13 37.70 -30.46
N GLN A 417 33.06 37.32 -31.14
CA GLN A 417 32.69 35.93 -31.34
C GLN A 417 32.30 35.65 -32.80
N ARG A 418 32.48 34.41 -33.22
CA ARG A 418 31.99 33.88 -34.50
C ARG A 418 31.40 32.50 -34.29
N SER A 419 30.36 32.17 -35.05
CA SER A 419 29.70 30.87 -35.05
C SER A 419 30.02 30.07 -36.33
N CYS A 420 30.12 28.76 -36.22
CA CYS A 420 30.31 27.84 -37.34
C CYS A 420 28.98 27.59 -38.06
N SER A 421 28.42 28.62 -38.69
CA SER A 421 27.07 28.60 -39.27
C SER A 421 26.95 29.14 -40.70
N ASN A 422 28.06 29.53 -41.35
CA ASN A 422 28.05 30.13 -42.69
C ASN A 422 28.95 29.38 -43.71
N PRO A 423 28.62 28.13 -44.09
CA PRO A 423 27.38 27.45 -43.77
C PRO A 423 27.60 26.37 -42.68
N ALA A 424 26.57 25.99 -41.91
CA ALA A 424 26.72 25.03 -40.80
C ALA A 424 27.08 23.60 -41.29
N PRO A 425 27.89 22.83 -40.53
CA PRO A 425 28.24 21.45 -40.88
C PRO A 425 27.00 20.54 -40.85
N ARG A 426 26.83 19.68 -41.87
CA ARG A 426 25.74 18.68 -41.94
C ARG A 426 26.25 17.34 -42.44
N HIS A 427 25.52 16.26 -42.11
CA HIS A 427 25.74 14.90 -42.63
C HIS A 427 27.19 14.40 -42.51
N GLY A 428 27.86 14.65 -41.38
CA GLY A 428 29.24 14.20 -41.13
C GLY A 428 30.34 15.12 -41.68
N GLY A 429 30.00 16.34 -42.11
CA GLY A 429 30.98 17.35 -42.52
C GLY A 429 31.90 17.80 -41.38
N ARG A 430 33.14 18.21 -41.73
CA ARG A 430 34.14 18.66 -40.76
C ARG A 430 33.69 19.93 -40.03
N VAL A 431 33.92 19.98 -38.72
CA VAL A 431 33.70 21.18 -37.90
C VAL A 431 34.71 22.27 -38.23
N CYS A 432 34.34 23.53 -37.99
CA CYS A 432 35.24 24.66 -38.22
C CYS A 432 36.47 24.59 -37.30
N VAL A 433 37.67 24.70 -37.85
CA VAL A 433 38.93 24.68 -37.10
C VAL A 433 39.33 26.10 -36.71
N GLY A 434 39.69 26.32 -35.44
CA GLY A 434 40.11 27.61 -34.87
C GLY A 434 39.22 28.08 -33.70
N PRO A 435 39.61 29.18 -33.02
CA PRO A 435 38.85 29.68 -31.88
C PRO A 435 37.55 30.35 -32.32
N SER A 436 36.47 30.12 -31.56
CA SER A 436 35.16 30.78 -31.73
C SER A 436 35.07 32.13 -31.02
N ARG A 437 36.04 32.43 -30.15
CA ARG A 437 36.13 33.64 -29.32
C ARG A 437 37.53 34.23 -29.43
N ASP A 438 37.60 35.54 -29.47
CA ASP A 438 38.84 36.31 -29.55
C ASP A 438 38.77 37.46 -28.54
N GLU A 439 39.90 37.76 -27.91
CA GLU A 439 40.01 38.68 -26.77
C GLU A 439 41.16 39.67 -26.98
N ARG A 440 40.93 40.94 -26.65
CA ARG A 440 41.98 41.96 -26.61
C ARG A 440 41.81 42.89 -25.41
N PHE A 441 42.91 43.48 -24.94
CA PHE A 441 42.90 44.45 -23.84
C PHE A 441 42.37 45.82 -24.29
N CYS A 442 41.68 46.50 -23.38
CA CYS A 442 41.14 47.85 -23.53
C CYS A 442 41.32 48.64 -22.23
N ASN A 443 41.27 49.98 -22.28
CA ASN A 443 41.39 50.88 -21.12
C ASN A 443 42.73 50.82 -20.34
N GLU A 444 43.85 50.61 -21.04
CA GLU A 444 45.17 50.74 -20.44
C GLU A 444 45.45 52.20 -20.00
N GLY A 445 45.61 52.42 -18.69
CA GLY A 445 46.01 53.71 -18.13
C GLY A 445 44.93 54.51 -17.37
N THR A 446 43.69 54.01 -17.28
CA THR A 446 42.62 54.69 -16.52
C THR A 446 42.67 54.31 -15.03
N SER A 447 43.04 55.23 -14.14
CA SER A 447 43.12 54.97 -12.69
C SER A 447 41.72 54.82 -12.05
N CYS A 448 41.48 53.70 -11.37
CA CYS A 448 40.23 53.46 -10.63
C CYS A 448 40.23 54.15 -9.25
N PRO A 449 39.06 54.58 -8.73
CA PRO A 449 38.90 55.03 -7.35
C PRO A 449 39.18 53.89 -6.35
N GLN A 450 39.70 54.25 -5.18
CA GLN A 450 40.16 53.29 -4.15
C GLN A 450 39.05 52.31 -3.73
N PRO A 451 39.39 51.03 -3.48
CA PRO A 451 38.42 49.99 -3.19
C PRO A 451 37.77 50.18 -1.82
N VAL A 452 36.44 50.09 -1.82
CA VAL A 452 35.58 50.03 -0.62
C VAL A 452 35.58 48.60 -0.10
N PHE A 453 35.76 48.39 1.21
CA PHE A 453 35.80 47.06 1.81
C PHE A 453 35.00 46.98 3.11
N TRP A 454 34.57 45.77 3.45
CA TRP A 454 33.90 45.51 4.71
C TRP A 454 34.89 45.53 5.88
N SER A 455 34.49 46.12 7.00
CA SER A 455 35.17 45.92 8.28
C SER A 455 35.10 44.44 8.71
N PRO A 456 35.95 44.00 9.64
CA PRO A 456 35.77 42.72 10.32
C PRO A 456 34.38 42.62 10.96
N TRP A 457 33.84 41.41 11.03
CA TRP A 457 32.57 41.17 11.71
C TRP A 457 32.69 41.47 13.21
N GLY A 458 31.68 42.16 13.76
CA GLY A 458 31.52 42.32 15.20
C GLY A 458 31.23 40.99 15.91
N SER A 459 31.29 41.02 17.24
CA SER A 459 30.93 39.86 18.08
C SER A 459 29.46 39.49 17.91
N TRP A 460 29.17 38.20 18.06
CA TRP A 460 27.79 37.71 18.05
C TRP A 460 26.99 38.25 19.24
N THR A 461 25.73 38.62 19.00
CA THR A 461 24.78 38.94 20.06
C THR A 461 24.48 37.71 20.92
N LYS A 462 23.88 37.94 22.09
CA LYS A 462 23.29 36.84 22.86
C LYS A 462 22.18 36.18 22.04
N CYS A 463 21.95 34.89 22.28
CA CYS A 463 20.88 34.15 21.62
C CYS A 463 19.52 34.74 22.01
N SER A 464 18.59 34.81 21.06
CA SER A 464 17.25 35.36 21.28
C SER A 464 16.41 34.56 22.28
N THR A 465 16.69 33.26 22.44
CA THR A 465 15.97 32.37 23.37
C THR A 465 16.98 31.48 24.10
N GLU A 466 16.59 30.99 25.28
CA GLU A 466 17.43 30.13 26.12
C GLU A 466 17.27 28.63 25.78
N CYS A 467 16.16 28.24 25.14
CA CYS A 467 15.88 26.87 24.69
C CYS A 467 14.86 26.89 23.53
N GLY A 468 14.70 25.78 22.83
CA GLY A 468 13.69 25.60 21.79
C GLY A 468 14.03 26.17 20.40
N GLY A 469 15.28 26.61 20.22
CA GLY A 469 15.79 27.20 18.98
C GLY A 469 15.63 28.72 18.92
N GLY A 470 16.74 29.44 19.06
CA GLY A 470 16.85 30.89 18.92
C GLY A 470 17.82 31.30 17.83
N VAL A 471 17.95 32.61 17.60
CA VAL A 471 18.86 33.19 16.60
C VAL A 471 19.74 34.23 17.27
N HIS A 472 21.04 34.20 16.98
CA HIS A 472 21.96 35.30 17.29
C HIS A 472 22.50 35.91 16.01
N SER A 473 22.82 37.21 16.07
CA SER A 473 23.22 38.00 14.91
C SER A 473 24.56 38.71 15.14
N ARG A 474 25.22 39.11 14.07
CA ARG A 474 26.42 39.97 14.11
C ARG A 474 26.40 40.96 12.96
N VAL A 475 27.07 42.10 13.15
CA VAL A 475 27.05 43.23 12.21
C VAL A 475 28.47 43.61 11.79
N ARG A 476 28.62 44.10 10.56
CA ARG A 476 29.84 44.74 10.04
C ARG A 476 29.50 46.05 9.32
N THR A 477 30.45 46.97 9.25
CA THR A 477 30.27 48.28 8.61
C THR A 477 31.12 48.39 7.35
N CYS A 478 30.64 49.17 6.38
CA CYS A 478 31.36 49.42 5.14
C CYS A 478 32.36 50.56 5.36
N GLU A 479 33.65 50.30 5.13
CA GLU A 479 34.71 51.30 5.25
C GLU A 479 35.07 51.85 3.87
N ASN A 480 35.35 53.16 3.80
CA ASN A 480 35.70 53.91 2.58
C ASN A 480 34.60 54.06 1.52
N GLY A 481 33.31 53.92 1.89
CA GLY A 481 32.18 54.17 0.99
C GLY A 481 30.81 54.03 1.64
N ASN A 482 29.75 54.40 0.92
CA ASN A 482 28.38 54.44 1.45
C ASN A 482 27.59 53.14 1.20
N SER A 483 28.11 52.21 0.37
CA SER A 483 27.44 50.95 0.03
C SER A 483 28.46 49.90 -0.41
N CYS A 484 28.53 48.78 0.31
CA CYS A 484 29.38 47.63 -0.01
C CYS A 484 28.50 46.48 -0.55
N PRO A 485 28.94 45.69 -1.54
CA PRO A 485 28.21 44.51 -2.00
C PRO A 485 28.13 43.42 -0.92
N GLY A 486 26.93 42.96 -0.62
CA GLY A 486 26.64 41.92 0.39
C GLY A 486 25.89 42.45 1.61
N CYS A 487 25.45 41.55 2.49
CA CYS A 487 24.70 41.94 3.68
C CYS A 487 25.63 42.41 4.80
N ALA A 488 25.22 43.49 5.49
CA ALA A 488 25.87 44.00 6.70
C ALA A 488 25.49 43.21 7.97
N LEU A 489 24.50 42.32 7.87
CA LEU A 489 23.97 41.48 8.95
C LEU A 489 24.07 40.00 8.60
N ASP A 490 24.44 39.19 9.61
CA ASP A 490 24.54 37.74 9.54
C ASP A 490 23.79 37.11 10.73
N TYR A 491 23.12 35.97 10.50
CA TYR A 491 22.27 35.29 11.48
C TYR A 491 22.63 33.81 11.59
N LYS A 492 22.62 33.26 12.80
CA LYS A 492 22.85 31.83 13.05
C LYS A 492 21.91 31.28 14.12
N ALA A 493 21.55 30.01 14.00
CA ALA A 493 20.72 29.33 15.01
C ALA A 493 21.54 28.95 16.26
N CYS A 494 20.92 29.04 17.44
CA CYS A 494 21.49 28.73 18.75
C CYS A 494 20.44 28.08 19.69
N HIS A 495 20.89 27.39 20.74
CA HIS A 495 20.07 26.71 21.76
C HIS A 495 18.94 25.80 21.20
N LEU A 496 19.33 24.77 20.45
CA LEU A 496 18.42 23.82 19.79
C LEU A 496 17.80 22.76 20.72
N GLU A 497 18.14 22.78 22.00
CA GLU A 497 17.65 21.81 22.98
C GLU A 497 16.19 22.11 23.38
N ALA A 498 15.41 21.06 23.66
CA ALA A 498 14.00 21.20 24.03
C ALA A 498 13.82 21.87 25.40
N CYS A 499 12.84 22.78 25.51
CA CYS A 499 12.52 23.49 26.76
C CYS A 499 11.91 22.56 27.84
N PRO A 500 12.02 22.91 29.14
CA PRO A 500 11.43 22.14 30.23
C PRO A 500 9.90 22.07 30.20
N GLU A 501 9.32 20.93 30.61
CA GLU A 501 7.87 20.69 30.60
C GLU A 501 7.17 21.41 31.76
N VAL A 502 6.28 22.36 31.45
CA VAL A 502 5.46 23.08 32.44
C VAL A 502 4.06 22.47 32.52
N LYS A 503 3.57 22.23 33.75
CA LYS A 503 2.23 21.69 34.03
C LYS A 503 1.46 22.66 34.94
N ARG A 504 0.33 23.20 34.48
CA ARG A 504 -0.59 23.99 35.33
C ARG A 504 -2.04 23.55 35.16
N SER A 505 -2.80 23.72 36.24
CA SER A 505 -4.24 23.48 36.28
C SER A 505 -4.99 24.75 36.67
N THR A 506 -6.16 24.98 36.05
CA THR A 506 -7.08 26.04 36.49
C THR A 506 -7.68 25.69 37.86
N PRO A 507 -8.16 26.69 38.63
CA PRO A 507 -9.07 26.43 39.74
C PRO A 507 -10.29 25.64 39.26
N TRP A 508 -10.88 24.87 40.15
CA TRP A 508 -12.15 24.21 39.86
C TRP A 508 -13.27 25.24 39.74
N THR A 509 -14.19 25.05 38.80
CA THR A 509 -15.43 25.82 38.77
C THR A 509 -16.27 25.55 40.03
N PRO A 510 -17.21 26.46 40.37
CA PRO A 510 -18.27 26.14 41.32
C PRO A 510 -19.04 24.88 40.90
N TRP A 511 -19.63 24.20 41.89
CA TRP A 511 -20.48 23.03 41.65
C TRP A 511 -21.78 23.46 40.96
N MET A 512 -22.09 22.83 39.82
CA MET A 512 -23.29 23.11 39.03
C MET A 512 -24.21 21.87 39.01
N PRO A 513 -25.53 22.03 39.18
CA PRO A 513 -26.47 20.90 39.13
C PRO A 513 -26.65 20.39 37.70
N VAL A 514 -26.60 19.08 37.51
CA VAL A 514 -26.68 18.43 36.19
C VAL A 514 -27.94 17.57 36.05
N ASN A 515 -28.38 16.91 37.13
CA ASN A 515 -29.62 16.13 37.16
C ASN A 515 -30.31 16.23 38.53
N VAL A 516 -31.64 16.35 38.53
CA VAL A 516 -32.49 16.35 39.73
C VAL A 516 -33.53 15.25 39.58
N THR A 517 -33.55 14.31 40.54
CA THR A 517 -34.53 13.20 40.55
C THR A 517 -35.86 13.66 41.16
N HIS A 518 -36.98 13.02 40.81
CA HIS A 518 -38.32 13.33 41.37
C HIS A 518 -38.40 13.23 42.92
N GLY A 519 -37.41 12.61 43.59
CA GLY A 519 -37.26 12.56 45.05
C GLY A 519 -36.37 13.64 45.68
N GLY A 520 -35.92 14.64 44.89
CA GLY A 520 -35.18 15.80 45.38
C GLY A 520 -33.66 15.60 45.58
N ALA A 521 -33.12 14.43 45.26
CA ALA A 521 -31.65 14.25 45.23
C ALA A 521 -31.07 14.88 43.97
N ARG A 522 -29.98 15.66 44.13
CA ARG A 522 -29.32 16.42 43.06
C ARG A 522 -27.90 15.93 42.82
N GLN A 523 -27.55 15.77 41.55
CA GLN A 523 -26.19 15.49 41.11
C GLN A 523 -25.53 16.79 40.68
N GLU A 524 -24.35 17.08 41.21
CA GLU A 524 -23.59 18.29 40.90
C GLU A 524 -22.23 17.93 40.28
N GLN A 525 -21.79 18.72 39.30
CA GLN A 525 -20.49 18.58 38.65
C GLN A 525 -19.67 19.86 38.71
N ARG A 526 -18.35 19.72 38.73
CA ARG A 526 -17.40 20.82 38.53
C ARG A 526 -16.29 20.40 37.58
N VAL A 527 -15.68 21.39 36.94
CA VAL A 527 -14.69 21.18 35.89
C VAL A 527 -13.43 21.99 36.17
N ARG A 528 -12.27 21.44 35.79
CA ARG A 528 -11.02 22.20 35.66
C ARG A 528 -10.28 21.78 34.41
N TYR A 529 -9.43 22.65 33.90
CA TYR A 529 -8.60 22.38 32.73
C TYR A 529 -7.16 22.15 33.15
N LEU A 530 -6.49 21.18 32.50
CA LEU A 530 -5.08 20.86 32.71
C LEU A 530 -4.29 21.12 31.42
N CYS A 531 -3.20 21.86 31.55
CA CYS A 531 -2.40 22.32 30.42
C CYS A 531 -0.96 21.82 30.62
N ARG A 532 -0.37 21.26 29.56
CA ARG A 532 1.01 20.77 29.54
C ARG A 532 1.67 21.23 28.25
N ALA A 533 2.80 21.93 28.34
CA ALA A 533 3.59 22.33 27.19
C ALA A 533 5.07 22.48 27.58
N HIS A 534 5.97 22.36 26.60
CA HIS A 534 7.41 22.59 26.77
C HIS A 534 7.68 24.02 26.32
N LEU A 535 7.75 24.96 27.25
CA LEU A 535 7.81 26.40 26.98
C LEU A 535 8.94 27.05 27.78
N PRO A 536 9.61 28.09 27.24
CA PRO A 536 10.59 28.87 27.98
C PRO A 536 9.96 29.65 29.15
N ASP A 537 8.74 30.17 28.96
CA ASP A 537 7.98 30.90 29.97
C ASP A 537 6.69 30.14 30.38
N PRO A 538 6.50 29.83 31.67
CA PRO A 538 5.27 29.26 32.22
C PRO A 538 3.98 30.06 31.96
N HIS A 539 4.06 31.35 31.59
CA HIS A 539 2.91 32.25 31.42
C HIS A 539 2.25 32.17 30.04
N GLU A 540 2.90 31.59 29.03
CA GLU A 540 2.38 31.46 27.66
C GLU A 540 1.52 30.19 27.45
N LEU A 541 1.25 29.48 28.53
CA LEU A 541 0.57 28.18 28.53
C LEU A 541 -0.91 28.31 28.16
N GLN A 542 -1.28 27.84 26.96
CA GLN A 542 -2.69 27.79 26.51
C GLN A 542 -3.47 26.61 27.11
N ILE A 543 -4.79 26.79 27.28
CA ILE A 543 -5.63 25.89 28.09
C ILE A 543 -5.95 24.57 27.38
N GLY A 544 -5.56 23.44 27.99
CA GLY A 544 -5.72 22.08 27.46
C GLY A 544 -6.84 21.23 28.12
N ARG A 545 -6.68 19.90 28.11
CA ARG A 545 -7.70 18.87 28.42
C ARG A 545 -8.59 19.17 29.67
N ARG A 546 -9.90 18.92 29.51
CA ARG A 546 -10.97 19.08 30.52
C ARG A 546 -11.02 17.90 31.49
N LYS A 547 -10.92 18.15 32.81
CA LYS A 547 -11.16 17.17 33.89
C LYS A 547 -12.47 17.50 34.61
N VAL A 548 -13.35 16.51 34.76
CA VAL A 548 -14.68 16.64 35.38
C VAL A 548 -14.72 15.85 36.68
N GLU A 549 -15.35 16.39 37.72
CA GLU A 549 -15.58 15.75 39.01
C GLU A 549 -17.07 15.84 39.37
N THR A 550 -17.64 14.75 39.88
CA THR A 550 -19.07 14.60 40.15
C THR A 550 -19.30 14.32 41.64
N ARG A 551 -20.36 14.88 42.21
CA ARG A 551 -20.83 14.59 43.57
C ARG A 551 -22.34 14.38 43.63
N PHE A 552 -22.78 13.62 44.61
CA PHE A 552 -24.19 13.33 44.85
C PHE A 552 -24.65 13.95 46.19
N CYS A 553 -25.75 14.69 46.16
CA CYS A 553 -26.31 15.35 47.34
C CYS A 553 -27.69 14.74 47.67
N PRO A 554 -27.86 14.06 48.83
CA PRO A 554 -29.15 13.59 49.31
C PRO A 554 -30.06 14.77 49.74
N ASN A 555 -31.38 14.54 49.79
CA ASN A 555 -32.38 15.58 50.09
C ASN A 555 -32.65 15.77 51.61
N ASP A 556 -32.17 14.85 52.45
CA ASP A 556 -32.25 14.99 53.91
C ASP A 556 -31.12 15.92 54.37
N GLY A 557 -31.45 17.15 54.74
CA GLY A 557 -30.53 18.26 55.06
C GLY A 557 -29.52 18.06 56.21
N THR A 558 -29.21 16.82 56.56
CA THR A 558 -28.26 16.41 57.61
C THR A 558 -26.96 15.81 57.06
N ALA A 559 -26.86 15.46 55.76
CA ALA A 559 -25.66 14.88 55.17
C ALA A 559 -24.98 15.78 54.12
N ALA A 560 -23.65 15.90 54.17
CA ALA A 560 -22.86 16.63 53.18
C ALA A 560 -22.80 15.86 51.85
N CYS A 561 -22.71 16.59 50.73
CA CYS A 561 -22.62 15.97 49.40
C CYS A 561 -21.34 15.14 49.24
N GLU A 562 -21.45 13.88 48.78
CA GLU A 562 -20.34 12.95 48.65
C GLU A 562 -19.79 12.93 47.22
N THR A 563 -18.46 13.05 47.08
CA THR A 563 -17.73 12.94 45.79
C THR A 563 -17.35 11.48 45.51
N ASP A 564 -17.34 11.06 44.24
CA ASP A 564 -16.97 9.69 43.80
C ASP A 564 -15.62 9.18 44.35
N VAL A 565 -14.71 10.08 44.74
CA VAL A 565 -13.38 9.72 45.28
C VAL A 565 -13.44 9.25 46.75
N LEU A 566 -14.44 9.70 47.53
CA LEU A 566 -14.59 9.35 48.95
C LEU A 566 -15.34 8.02 49.16
N VAL A 567 -16.00 7.50 48.12
CA VAL A 567 -16.62 6.17 48.11
C VAL A 567 -15.54 5.06 48.08
N GLU A 568 -14.30 5.37 47.65
CA GLU A 568 -13.14 4.46 47.79
C GLU A 568 -12.38 4.61 49.12
N GLU A 569 -12.41 5.78 49.77
CA GLU A 569 -11.65 6.05 51.01
C GLU A 569 -12.42 5.72 52.30
N LEU A 570 -13.76 5.78 52.31
CA LEU A 570 -14.57 5.38 53.48
C LEU A 570 -14.61 3.86 53.70
N LEU A 571 -14.01 3.05 52.81
CA LEU A 571 -13.84 1.61 52.98
C LEU A 571 -12.49 1.20 53.58
N LYS A 572 -11.63 2.14 53.98
CA LYS A 572 -10.35 1.83 54.64
C LYS A 572 -10.06 2.74 55.84
N THR A 573 -10.52 2.33 57.02
CA THR A 573 -9.74 2.26 58.28
C THR A 573 -10.62 1.72 59.43
N PRO A 574 -10.05 1.16 60.52
CA PRO A 574 -10.36 -0.21 60.89
C PRO A 574 -11.07 -0.36 62.24
N LEU A 575 -11.94 -1.37 62.34
CA LEU A 575 -12.26 -2.03 63.61
C LEU A 575 -11.98 -3.53 63.48
N VAL A 576 -11.12 -3.97 64.39
CA VAL A 576 -10.49 -5.28 64.48
C VAL A 576 -11.51 -6.41 64.68
N ARG A 577 -11.52 -7.42 63.80
CA ARG A 577 -11.52 -8.86 64.18
C ARG A 577 -11.32 -9.81 63.00
N GLY A 578 -10.20 -10.55 63.06
CA GLY A 578 -9.94 -11.89 62.53
C GLY A 578 -10.34 -12.23 61.09
N GLY A 579 -9.38 -12.18 60.16
CA GLY A 579 -9.54 -12.70 58.79
C GLY A 579 -8.20 -13.17 58.21
N ALA A 580 -8.25 -14.21 57.37
CA ALA A 580 -7.10 -14.92 56.79
C ALA A 580 -6.03 -14.00 56.18
N GLY A 581 -4.75 -14.36 56.40
CA GLY A 581 -3.59 -13.56 56.02
C GLY A 581 -2.69 -14.26 55.00
N TRP A 582 -2.11 -13.47 54.10
CA TRP A 582 -1.04 -13.94 53.20
C TRP A 582 0.23 -14.28 54.01
N SER A 583 0.94 -15.34 53.62
CA SER A 583 2.31 -15.57 54.07
C SER A 583 3.25 -14.46 53.58
N SER A 584 4.44 -14.34 54.18
CA SER A 584 5.51 -13.53 53.60
C SER A 584 5.87 -14.06 52.20
N TRP A 585 6.36 -13.15 51.36
CA TRP A 585 6.84 -13.49 50.02
C TRP A 585 8.09 -14.36 50.09
N GLU A 586 8.14 -15.39 49.24
CA GLU A 586 9.35 -16.17 48.98
C GLU A 586 10.42 -15.32 48.29
N THR A 587 11.66 -15.82 48.26
CA THR A 587 12.77 -15.18 47.53
C THR A 587 12.52 -15.24 46.02
N TRP A 588 13.00 -14.23 45.29
CA TRP A 588 12.89 -14.17 43.84
C TRP A 588 13.56 -15.36 43.14
N SER A 589 12.92 -15.88 42.10
CA SER A 589 13.50 -16.88 41.20
C SER A 589 14.70 -16.32 40.43
N SER A 590 15.52 -17.21 39.85
CA SER A 590 16.50 -16.82 38.84
C SER A 590 15.81 -16.14 37.65
N CYS A 591 16.53 -15.22 36.99
CA CYS A 591 16.00 -14.52 35.82
C CYS A 591 15.79 -15.48 34.65
N SER A 592 14.68 -15.36 33.93
CA SER A 592 14.33 -16.25 32.82
C SER A 592 15.27 -16.15 31.61
N GLN A 593 15.99 -15.03 31.47
CA GLN A 593 17.00 -14.80 30.43
C GLN A 593 18.25 -14.15 31.04
N SER A 594 19.43 -14.49 30.54
CA SER A 594 20.71 -13.94 31.02
C SER A 594 21.01 -12.53 30.50
N CYS A 595 20.36 -12.09 29.42
CA CYS A 595 20.49 -10.76 28.81
C CYS A 595 19.24 -10.47 27.94
N SER A 596 19.06 -9.24 27.48
CA SER A 596 17.96 -8.78 26.62
C SER A 596 16.53 -8.87 27.22
N LYS A 597 16.38 -8.39 28.47
CA LYS A 597 15.12 -8.33 29.24
C LYS A 597 14.49 -9.70 29.54
N GLY A 598 14.93 -10.31 30.64
CA GLY A 598 14.25 -11.42 31.29
C GLY A 598 13.27 -10.96 32.39
N TYR A 599 12.56 -11.91 32.98
CA TYR A 599 11.68 -11.66 34.14
C TYR A 599 11.94 -12.71 35.23
N ARG A 600 11.69 -12.33 36.48
CA ARG A 600 11.74 -13.21 37.65
C ARG A 600 10.45 -13.12 38.45
N THR A 601 10.15 -14.17 39.21
CA THR A 601 8.89 -14.27 39.97
C THR A 601 9.13 -14.67 41.42
N ARG A 602 8.22 -14.30 42.31
CA ARG A 602 8.15 -14.82 43.68
C ARG A 602 6.70 -15.10 44.08
N ARG A 603 6.50 -16.01 45.03
CA ARG A 603 5.16 -16.48 45.43
C ARG A 603 4.88 -16.28 46.91
N ARG A 604 3.60 -16.28 47.27
CA ARG A 604 3.09 -16.32 48.64
C ARG A 604 1.79 -17.13 48.71
N SER A 605 1.48 -17.67 49.87
CA SER A 605 0.38 -18.61 50.08
C SER A 605 -0.64 -18.05 51.08
N CYS A 606 -1.92 -18.37 50.91
CA CYS A 606 -3.02 -17.91 51.77
C CYS A 606 -3.48 -19.08 52.64
N SER A 607 -3.58 -18.88 53.96
CA SER A 607 -4.06 -19.91 54.91
C SER A 607 -5.14 -19.36 55.87
N GLY A 608 -6.13 -20.19 56.20
CA GLY A 608 -7.27 -19.83 57.08
C GLY A 608 -7.67 -20.97 58.02
N PRO A 609 -8.39 -20.70 59.13
CA PRO A 609 -8.81 -21.73 60.09
C PRO A 609 -10.15 -22.41 59.69
N GLU A 610 -10.31 -23.67 60.10
CA GLU A 610 -11.47 -24.52 59.76
C GLU A 610 -12.78 -24.11 60.46
N GLY A 611 -13.90 -24.22 59.72
CA GLY A 611 -15.23 -24.53 60.28
C GLY A 611 -16.21 -23.37 60.54
N LYS A 612 -16.95 -22.99 59.49
CA LYS A 612 -18.31 -22.38 59.39
C LYS A 612 -18.37 -21.04 58.62
N SER A 613 -19.06 -21.07 57.46
CA SER A 613 -19.33 -20.00 56.47
C SER A 613 -18.09 -19.37 55.81
N PRO A 614 -18.14 -19.01 54.50
CA PRO A 614 -16.92 -18.87 53.71
C PRO A 614 -16.20 -17.56 54.06
N PRO A 615 -14.93 -17.59 54.50
CA PRO A 615 -14.15 -16.38 54.63
C PRO A 615 -13.72 -15.89 53.26
N VAL A 616 -13.70 -14.57 53.09
CA VAL A 616 -13.17 -13.88 51.92
C VAL A 616 -11.76 -14.38 51.64
N ALA A 617 -11.57 -15.02 50.48
CA ALA A 617 -10.27 -15.45 50.00
C ALA A 617 -9.29 -14.26 49.93
N CYS A 618 -8.02 -14.49 50.25
CA CYS A 618 -7.02 -13.43 50.29
C CYS A 618 -7.01 -12.63 48.96
N ARG A 619 -7.25 -11.31 49.03
CA ARG A 619 -7.25 -10.44 47.84
C ARG A 619 -5.83 -10.08 47.43
N GLY A 620 -5.56 -10.16 46.13
CA GLY A 620 -4.26 -9.91 45.49
C GLY A 620 -3.68 -11.17 44.83
N SER A 621 -2.76 -11.02 43.88
CA SER A 621 -2.12 -12.16 43.22
C SER A 621 -1.19 -12.90 44.20
N PRO A 622 -1.16 -14.25 44.20
CA PRO A 622 -0.16 -15.04 44.94
C PRO A 622 1.21 -15.00 44.26
N VAL A 623 1.35 -14.38 43.08
CA VAL A 623 2.59 -14.30 42.29
C VAL A 623 2.87 -12.85 41.88
N GLU A 624 4.11 -12.41 42.09
CA GLU A 624 4.60 -11.09 41.70
C GLU A 624 5.72 -11.23 40.65
N TYR A 625 5.75 -10.31 39.66
CA TYR A 625 6.69 -10.30 38.54
C TYR A 625 7.59 -9.06 38.59
N GLN A 626 8.86 -9.23 38.21
CA GLN A 626 9.81 -8.13 38.07
C GLN A 626 10.77 -8.37 36.89
N ASP A 627 11.02 -7.32 36.11
CA ASP A 627 12.00 -7.33 35.02
C ASP A 627 13.43 -7.44 35.55
N CYS A 628 14.27 -8.21 34.86
CA CYS A 628 15.69 -8.40 35.17
C CYS A 628 16.53 -8.51 33.90
N ASN A 629 17.83 -8.24 34.00
CA ASN A 629 18.80 -8.34 32.89
C ASN A 629 18.45 -7.49 31.65
N VAL A 630 18.22 -6.18 31.86
CA VAL A 630 17.86 -5.19 30.83
C VAL A 630 18.99 -4.84 29.84
N GLN A 631 20.19 -5.41 30.01
CA GLN A 631 21.35 -5.12 29.16
C GLN A 631 21.42 -6.06 27.95
N ALA A 632 21.93 -5.56 26.83
CA ALA A 632 22.05 -6.30 25.57
C ALA A 632 23.08 -7.45 25.68
N CYS A 633 22.79 -8.57 25.00
CA CYS A 633 23.68 -9.73 24.97
C CYS A 633 24.99 -9.41 24.21
N PRO A 634 26.17 -9.79 24.73
CA PRO A 634 27.42 -9.64 24.00
C PRO A 634 27.48 -10.66 22.85
N GLY A 635 27.31 -10.20 21.61
CA GLY A 635 27.42 -11.05 20.42
C GLY A 635 26.88 -10.47 19.11
N GLU A 636 26.00 -9.47 19.16
CA GLU A 636 25.45 -8.84 17.93
C GLU A 636 26.07 -7.47 17.68
N ASN A 637 27.33 -7.47 17.23
CA ASN A 637 27.90 -6.36 16.48
C ASN A 637 28.46 -6.93 15.18
N GLY A 638 27.65 -6.88 14.13
CA GLY A 638 28.02 -7.32 12.78
C GLY A 638 27.53 -6.33 11.73
N VAL A 639 28.51 -5.65 11.12
CA VAL A 639 28.46 -4.89 9.86
C VAL A 639 27.97 -3.44 9.92
N GLN A 640 28.90 -2.54 10.24
CA GLN A 640 28.95 -1.20 9.66
C GLN A 640 29.56 -1.29 8.25
N SER A 641 28.83 -0.90 7.21
CA SER A 641 29.39 -0.56 5.90
C SER A 641 29.78 0.91 5.88
N GLY A 642 31.09 1.17 5.87
CA GLY A 642 31.66 2.50 5.67
C GLY A 642 31.61 2.89 4.19
N PHE A 643 31.04 4.06 3.91
CA PHE A 643 31.30 4.83 2.71
C PHE A 643 32.43 5.83 3.02
N SER A 644 33.52 5.76 2.27
CA SER A 644 34.48 6.85 2.11
C SER A 644 34.79 6.99 0.61
N LEU A 645 34.98 8.25 0.21
CA LEU A 645 35.33 8.77 -1.12
C LEU A 645 36.33 7.95 -1.95
#